data_AF-A0A401WF45-F1
#
_entry.id   AF-A0A401WF45-F1
#
_cell.length_a   1.000
_cell.length_b   1.000
_cell.length_c   1.000
_cell.angle_alpha   90.00
_cell.angle_beta   90.00
_cell.angle_gamma   90.00
#
_symmetry.space_group_name_H-M   'P 1'
#
loop_
_entity.id
_entity.type
_entity.pdbx_description
1 polymer ?
#
loop_
_entity_poly.entity_id
_entity_poly.type
_entity_poly.pdbx_seq_one_letter_code
_entity_poly.pdbx_strand_id
1 'polypeptide(L)'
;MTGVSAREPAPGRTDASRWLLRRRVLPDPALRLVCFPHAGGAATFFHGWQDRVPHGTEVSAVCYPGRQNRIAEPPLTSMTELADQAHAALRGLLDRPLALFGHSMGAVVAYEVAVRLAERDGVTPAALLVSGHGAPYLCAASAPPDAAADDREIAALAAAADPALRHSPELLDLVMPVLRADHALLRAYRPARTPRLTAPIVAYRGTDDSRATEDDMWSWQAMTRSAFRYRALPGDHFYLTAQEAGLVADVVDACDGGTAEAREGADRDVPLFVRRSPSCPFDPAEEFARLREERPVVRTTLPTGARAWLVTRYADARRVIADQRRFSSRAAVNGPVPPPEPPEGFPPPRPGVFYTYGPEEHARIRRMLTPEFSAQRARALEPRAEALADRHLDAVERAGPPADLIADFALPVPRLLFLELLGVPVEDSGRLHHDLALLHDFRPVHEAQAGAFRRLDVYLRALVEAARAAPGDNVLGHLVTAHGTDLNDDELAGTACQLLLAGYATISGTLGLSLLALIRDPGQAALVRDGRARPAGMAEELIRHLSVVAFGKVFQATQDVTIAGQDVAAGEYVLCSLPSANRDKELADGLDRLDVTREPPPHLALGHGAHHCLGAELARMELRVCVPRVLRRLPGLRLRVPLGDLRFTPLNAAYGVEALPVDW
;
A
#
# COMPACT_ATOMS: atom_id res chain seq x y z
N MET A 1 -34.40 65.57 23.00
CA MET A 1 -34.56 65.48 21.53
C MET A 1 -33.85 64.22 21.05
N THR A 2 -34.62 63.32 20.42
CA THR A 2 -34.22 62.19 19.53
C THR A 2 -33.12 61.25 20.05
N GLY A 3 -33.38 60.04 20.57
CA GLY A 3 -34.30 59.02 20.08
C GLY A 3 -33.68 58.23 18.93
N VAL A 4 -32.68 57.38 19.18
CA VAL A 4 -32.22 56.35 18.23
C VAL A 4 -32.52 54.99 18.84
N SER A 5 -33.56 54.37 18.28
CA SER A 5 -34.04 53.03 18.58
C SER A 5 -32.94 51.98 18.38
N ALA A 6 -32.69 51.18 19.40
CA ALA A 6 -32.00 49.91 19.26
C ALA A 6 -32.84 49.01 18.35
N ARG A 7 -32.34 48.73 17.15
CA ARG A 7 -32.90 47.68 16.28
C ARG A 7 -32.68 46.34 16.97
N GLU A 8 -33.75 45.66 17.35
CA GLU A 8 -33.73 44.23 17.64
C GLU A 8 -33.12 43.48 16.44
N PRO A 9 -32.26 42.48 16.67
CA PRO A 9 -31.71 41.67 15.59
C PRO A 9 -32.84 40.86 14.96
N ALA A 10 -32.93 40.94 13.63
CA ALA A 10 -33.91 40.18 12.84
C ALA A 10 -33.76 38.65 13.09
N PRO A 11 -34.87 37.91 13.16
CA PRO A 11 -34.83 36.47 13.38
C PRO A 11 -34.37 35.74 12.11
N GLY A 12 -33.42 34.81 12.26
CA GLY A 12 -33.13 33.79 11.24
C GLY A 12 -31.91 34.03 10.33
N ARG A 13 -30.69 34.01 10.89
CA ARG A 13 -29.48 33.61 10.16
C ARG A 13 -28.86 32.45 10.91
N THR A 14 -28.96 31.24 10.37
CA THR A 14 -28.50 29.99 10.98
C THR A 14 -27.02 30.09 11.40
N ASP A 15 -26.71 29.54 12.58
CA ASP A 15 -25.36 29.40 13.18
C ASP A 15 -24.25 28.97 12.18
N ALA A 16 -24.63 28.20 11.16
CA ALA A 16 -23.78 27.77 10.05
C ALA A 16 -23.07 28.89 9.25
N SER A 17 -23.63 30.11 9.16
CA SER A 17 -22.99 31.18 8.36
C SER A 17 -21.72 31.74 8.98
N ARG A 18 -21.49 31.51 10.27
CA ARG A 18 -20.29 31.97 11.00
C ARG A 18 -19.11 31.00 10.83
N TRP A 19 -19.39 29.75 10.48
CA TRP A 19 -18.42 28.67 10.35
C TRP A 19 -17.70 28.62 9.00
N LEU A 20 -18.20 29.31 7.99
CA LEU A 20 -17.66 29.24 6.63
C LEU A 20 -17.38 30.63 6.07
N LEU A 21 -16.11 30.91 5.78
CA LEU A 21 -15.70 32.09 5.02
C LEU A 21 -15.74 31.76 3.53
N ARG A 22 -16.59 32.46 2.79
CA ARG A 22 -16.70 32.38 1.33
C ARG A 22 -16.37 33.72 0.72
N ARG A 23 -15.41 33.74 -0.19
CA ARG A 23 -15.04 34.97 -0.91
C ARG A 23 -16.01 35.27 -2.05
N ARG A 24 -16.44 34.23 -2.77
CA ARG A 24 -17.41 34.31 -3.86
C ARG A 24 -18.46 33.24 -3.59
N VAL A 25 -19.73 33.60 -3.72
CA VAL A 25 -20.84 32.65 -3.68
C VAL A 25 -21.27 32.43 -5.12
N LEU A 26 -21.18 31.20 -5.60
CA LEU A 26 -21.61 30.82 -6.94
C LEU A 26 -23.07 30.34 -6.87
N PRO A 27 -23.95 30.77 -7.80
CA PRO A 27 -25.35 30.34 -7.80
C PRO A 27 -25.48 28.85 -8.12
N ASP A 28 -24.56 28.30 -8.93
CA ASP A 28 -24.56 26.90 -9.33
C ASP A 28 -23.14 26.32 -9.47
N PRO A 29 -22.44 26.00 -8.36
CA PRO A 29 -21.11 25.44 -8.42
C PRO A 29 -21.13 23.97 -8.87
N ALA A 30 -20.24 23.60 -9.80
CA ALA A 30 -20.00 22.22 -10.20
C ALA A 30 -19.29 21.43 -9.08
N LEU A 31 -18.45 22.12 -8.29
CA LEU A 31 -17.71 21.56 -7.16
C LEU A 31 -17.62 22.59 -6.03
N ARG A 32 -17.73 22.12 -4.78
CA ARG A 32 -17.41 22.92 -3.58
C ARG A 32 -16.15 22.38 -2.91
N LEU A 33 -15.12 23.20 -2.82
CA LEU A 33 -13.88 22.91 -2.11
C LEU A 33 -13.92 23.56 -0.73
N VAL A 34 -13.85 22.75 0.34
CA VAL A 34 -13.81 23.25 1.72
C VAL A 34 -12.43 23.08 2.32
N CYS A 35 -11.80 24.19 2.69
CA CYS A 35 -10.45 24.23 3.25
C CYS A 35 -10.45 24.34 4.78
N PHE A 36 -9.62 23.51 5.42
CA PHE A 36 -9.46 23.40 6.87
C PHE A 36 -8.10 23.98 7.30
N PRO A 37 -8.07 25.08 8.08
CA PRO A 37 -6.83 25.72 8.52
C PRO A 37 -5.96 24.85 9.43
N HIS A 38 -4.66 25.14 9.42
CA HIS A 38 -3.65 24.58 10.32
C HIS A 38 -3.80 25.10 11.76
N ALA A 39 -3.03 24.53 12.71
CA ALA A 39 -3.02 24.99 14.11
C ALA A 39 -2.54 26.45 14.21
N GLY A 40 -3.28 27.30 14.90
CA GLY A 40 -3.09 28.75 14.94
C GLY A 40 -3.54 29.49 13.68
N GLY A 41 -3.83 28.77 12.60
CA GLY A 41 -4.23 29.32 11.31
C GLY A 41 -5.66 29.86 11.30
N ALA A 42 -5.94 30.70 10.30
CA ALA A 42 -7.20 31.40 10.10
C ALA A 42 -7.79 31.06 8.71
N ALA A 43 -9.11 31.14 8.55
CA ALA A 43 -9.79 30.87 7.28
C ALA A 43 -9.31 31.78 6.12
N THR A 44 -8.82 32.99 6.44
CA THR A 44 -8.24 33.93 5.47
C THR A 44 -6.96 33.43 4.82
N PHE A 45 -6.32 32.41 5.38
CA PHE A 45 -5.16 31.76 4.78
C PHE A 45 -5.47 31.22 3.37
N PHE A 46 -6.71 30.78 3.12
CA PHE A 46 -7.15 30.26 1.82
C PHE A 46 -7.83 31.30 0.92
N HIS A 47 -7.80 32.59 1.28
CA HIS A 47 -8.53 33.65 0.55
C HIS A 47 -8.13 33.71 -0.95
N GLY A 48 -6.84 33.51 -1.24
CA GLY A 48 -6.29 33.54 -2.60
C GLY A 48 -6.74 32.37 -3.50
N TRP A 49 -7.24 31.27 -2.93
CA TRP A 49 -7.54 30.05 -3.69
C TRP A 49 -8.73 30.22 -4.64
N GLN A 50 -9.72 31.04 -4.27
CA GLN A 50 -10.91 31.28 -5.09
C GLN A 50 -10.59 31.89 -6.47
N ASP A 51 -9.49 32.65 -6.60
CA ASP A 51 -9.07 33.23 -7.88
C ASP A 51 -8.26 32.25 -8.76
N ARG A 52 -7.88 31.09 -8.20
CA ARG A 52 -7.01 30.11 -8.85
C ARG A 52 -7.74 28.82 -9.26
N VAL A 53 -8.93 28.58 -8.72
CA VAL A 53 -9.80 27.48 -9.13
C VAL A 53 -10.60 27.85 -10.39
N PRO A 54 -11.06 26.85 -11.19
CA PRO A 54 -11.93 27.10 -12.34
C PRO A 54 -13.22 27.86 -11.98
N HIS A 55 -13.84 28.51 -12.97
CA HIS A 55 -15.07 29.30 -12.79
C HIS A 55 -16.25 28.53 -12.16
N GLY A 56 -16.26 27.20 -12.27
CA GLY A 56 -17.30 26.33 -11.70
C GLY A 56 -17.06 25.90 -10.23
N THR A 57 -15.94 26.28 -9.61
CA THR A 57 -15.57 25.81 -8.27
C THR A 57 -15.76 26.90 -7.22
N GLU A 58 -16.57 26.62 -6.20
CA GLU A 58 -16.73 27.49 -5.03
C GLU A 58 -15.76 27.06 -3.93
N VAL A 59 -14.97 28.00 -3.40
CA VAL A 59 -14.04 27.76 -2.29
C VAL A 59 -14.60 28.35 -1.00
N SER A 60 -14.69 27.52 0.03
CA SER A 60 -15.03 27.91 1.40
C SER A 60 -13.89 27.54 2.34
N ALA A 61 -13.64 28.33 3.37
CA ALA A 61 -12.69 27.98 4.43
C ALA A 61 -13.37 27.97 5.80
N VAL A 62 -13.02 27.00 6.65
CA VAL A 62 -13.65 26.82 7.96
C VAL A 62 -13.12 27.85 8.97
N CYS A 63 -14.04 28.56 9.64
CA CYS A 63 -13.75 29.55 10.67
C CYS A 63 -13.88 28.94 12.07
N TYR A 64 -12.78 28.46 12.63
CA TYR A 64 -12.76 27.93 14.00
C TYR A 64 -13.04 29.03 15.06
N PRO A 65 -13.64 28.70 16.22
CA PRO A 65 -13.79 29.62 17.35
C PRO A 65 -12.43 30.16 17.86
N GLY A 66 -12.48 31.33 18.50
CA GLY A 66 -11.30 31.95 19.13
C GLY A 66 -10.39 32.71 18.18
N ARG A 67 -10.75 32.89 16.90
CA ARG A 67 -9.93 33.65 15.93
C ARG A 67 -10.78 34.42 14.92
N GLN A 68 -10.17 35.38 14.24
CA GLN A 68 -10.81 36.24 13.23
C GLN A 68 -12.09 36.93 13.75
N ASN A 69 -13.21 36.81 13.03
CA ASN A 69 -14.51 37.37 13.42
C ASN A 69 -15.17 36.64 14.60
N ARG A 70 -14.55 35.55 15.10
CA ARG A 70 -14.97 34.75 16.25
C ARG A 70 -13.96 34.81 17.41
N ILE A 71 -13.12 35.86 17.44
CA ILE A 71 -12.05 36.06 18.45
C ILE A 71 -12.60 36.11 19.90
N ALA A 72 -13.84 36.55 20.09
CA ALA A 72 -14.48 36.62 21.40
C ALA A 72 -15.06 35.27 21.88
N GLU A 73 -15.11 34.26 21.02
CA GLU A 73 -15.57 32.92 21.38
C GLU A 73 -14.39 32.11 21.95
N PRO A 74 -14.57 31.27 22.98
CA PRO A 74 -13.50 30.42 23.48
C PRO A 74 -13.04 29.43 22.39
N PRO A 75 -11.72 29.20 22.22
CA PRO A 75 -11.24 28.19 21.30
C PRO A 75 -11.60 26.77 21.80
N LEU A 76 -11.90 25.87 20.87
CA LEU A 76 -12.23 24.48 21.19
C LEU A 76 -10.95 23.67 21.44
N THR A 77 -10.99 22.78 22.43
CA THR A 77 -9.87 21.89 22.79
C THR A 77 -10.14 20.42 22.50
N SER A 78 -11.31 20.09 21.94
CA SER A 78 -11.73 18.74 21.59
C SER A 78 -11.85 18.56 20.08
N MET A 79 -11.13 17.58 19.52
CA MET A 79 -11.21 17.24 18.10
C MET A 79 -12.64 16.82 17.72
N THR A 80 -13.29 16.03 18.58
CA THR A 80 -14.66 15.55 18.36
C THR A 80 -15.64 16.72 18.24
N GLU A 81 -15.57 17.66 19.17
CA GLU A 81 -16.45 18.83 19.18
C GLU A 81 -16.19 19.76 17.99
N LEU A 82 -14.92 20.01 17.68
CA LEU A 82 -14.53 20.82 16.52
C LEU A 82 -15.05 20.23 15.21
N ALA A 83 -14.85 18.92 15.01
CA ALA A 83 -15.32 18.24 13.82
C ALA A 83 -16.85 18.12 13.76
N ASP A 84 -17.54 17.95 14.89
CA ASP A 84 -19.01 17.94 14.95
C ASP A 84 -19.61 19.30 14.53
N GLN A 85 -19.07 20.40 15.05
CA GLN A 85 -19.56 21.73 14.71
C GLN A 85 -19.21 22.13 13.27
N ALA A 86 -18.01 21.79 12.78
CA ALA A 86 -17.65 21.97 11.39
C ALA A 86 -18.57 21.17 10.45
N HIS A 87 -18.76 19.87 10.73
CA HIS A 87 -19.69 19.00 10.01
C HIS A 87 -21.11 19.59 9.95
N ALA A 88 -21.64 20.06 11.09
CA ALA A 88 -22.96 20.66 11.16
C ALA A 88 -23.12 21.89 10.24
N ALA A 89 -22.07 22.69 10.09
CA ALA A 89 -22.05 23.84 9.20
C ALA A 89 -21.96 23.48 7.70
N LEU A 90 -21.36 22.34 7.37
CA LEU A 90 -21.23 21.85 6.00
C LEU A 90 -22.53 21.23 5.45
N ARG A 91 -23.49 20.86 6.31
CA ARG A 91 -24.78 20.24 5.88
C ARG A 91 -25.55 21.06 4.84
N GLY A 92 -25.42 22.39 4.87
CA GLY A 92 -26.03 23.29 3.89
C GLY A 92 -25.34 23.33 2.52
N LEU A 93 -24.24 22.59 2.34
CA LEU A 93 -23.44 22.54 1.11
C LEU A 93 -23.50 21.17 0.41
N LEU A 94 -24.30 20.23 0.89
CA LEU A 94 -24.33 18.83 0.43
C LEU A 94 -25.15 18.60 -0.85
N ASP A 95 -25.76 19.66 -1.41
CA ASP A 95 -26.51 19.63 -2.67
C ASP A 95 -25.62 19.52 -3.93
N ARG A 96 -24.31 19.69 -3.78
CA ARG A 96 -23.32 19.57 -4.88
C ARG A 96 -22.12 18.73 -4.43
N PRO A 97 -21.31 18.20 -5.39
CA PRO A 97 -20.06 17.52 -5.06
C PRO A 97 -19.16 18.37 -4.16
N LEU A 98 -18.61 17.72 -3.15
CA LEU A 98 -17.84 18.36 -2.08
C LEU A 98 -16.46 17.73 -1.99
N ALA A 99 -15.40 18.54 -2.07
CA ALA A 99 -14.03 18.13 -1.79
C ALA A 99 -13.52 18.83 -0.52
N LEU A 100 -12.68 18.16 0.25
CA LEU A 100 -12.15 18.67 1.51
C LEU A 100 -10.63 18.78 1.41
N PHE A 101 -10.07 19.96 1.69
CA PHE A 101 -8.63 20.17 1.76
C PHE A 101 -8.21 20.56 3.18
N GLY A 102 -7.22 19.89 3.76
CA GLY A 102 -6.72 20.22 5.10
C GLY A 102 -5.20 20.24 5.17
N HIS A 103 -4.64 21.25 5.84
CA HIS A 103 -3.20 21.35 6.07
C HIS A 103 -2.87 21.28 7.57
N SER A 104 -1.82 20.54 7.92
CA SER A 104 -1.37 20.27 9.29
C SER A 104 -2.53 19.76 10.16
N MET A 105 -2.86 20.41 11.27
CA MET A 105 -4.07 20.10 12.07
C MET A 105 -5.34 19.98 11.22
N GLY A 106 -5.49 20.85 10.21
CA GLY A 106 -6.64 20.86 9.32
C GLY A 106 -6.80 19.58 8.51
N ALA A 107 -5.71 18.83 8.24
CA ALA A 107 -5.79 17.52 7.59
C ALA A 107 -6.57 16.51 8.44
N VAL A 108 -6.30 16.50 9.76
CA VAL A 108 -6.97 15.62 10.72
C VAL A 108 -8.42 16.05 10.92
N VAL A 109 -8.69 17.36 11.00
CA VAL A 109 -10.07 17.90 11.10
C VAL A 109 -10.87 17.55 9.83
N ALA A 110 -10.29 17.73 8.65
CA ALA A 110 -10.94 17.41 7.37
C ALA A 110 -11.31 15.92 7.28
N TYR A 111 -10.41 15.03 7.74
CA TYR A 111 -10.70 13.60 7.83
C TYR A 111 -11.86 13.31 8.80
N GLU A 112 -11.85 13.86 10.01
CA GLU A 112 -12.91 13.65 11.00
C GLU A 112 -14.27 14.16 10.51
N VAL A 113 -14.28 15.25 9.73
CA VAL A 113 -15.48 15.74 9.05
C VAL A 113 -15.90 14.80 7.92
N ALA A 114 -14.97 14.28 7.11
CA ALA A 114 -15.27 13.29 6.08
C ALA A 114 -15.91 12.02 6.66
N VAL A 115 -15.43 11.55 7.81
CA VAL A 115 -16.02 10.42 8.54
C VAL A 115 -17.46 10.72 8.92
N ARG A 116 -17.74 11.90 9.49
CA ARG A 116 -19.11 12.30 9.86
C ARG A 116 -20.04 12.42 8.66
N LEU A 117 -19.56 12.97 7.54
CA LEU A 117 -20.33 13.04 6.29
C LEU A 117 -20.72 11.63 5.81
N ALA A 118 -19.78 10.69 5.84
CA ALA A 118 -20.03 9.31 5.42
C ALA A 118 -20.99 8.58 6.38
N GLU A 119 -20.77 8.69 7.69
CA GLU A 119 -21.53 7.94 8.70
C GLU A 119 -22.92 8.52 9.01
N ARG A 120 -23.06 9.86 8.99
CA ARG A 120 -24.29 10.54 9.41
C ARG A 120 -25.16 10.98 8.25
N ASP A 121 -24.56 11.35 7.12
CA ASP A 121 -25.30 11.85 5.94
C ASP A 121 -25.22 10.91 4.73
N GLY A 122 -24.39 9.86 4.78
CA GLY A 122 -24.17 8.96 3.65
C GLY A 122 -23.45 9.62 2.47
N VAL A 123 -22.77 10.74 2.70
CA VAL A 123 -22.09 11.52 1.66
C VAL A 123 -20.62 11.12 1.57
N THR A 124 -20.19 10.74 0.36
CA THR A 124 -18.76 10.52 0.06
C THR A 124 -18.19 11.78 -0.59
N PRO A 125 -17.18 12.43 0.01
CA PRO A 125 -16.48 13.54 -0.64
C PRO A 125 -15.89 13.13 -2.00
N ALA A 126 -15.87 14.06 -2.96
CA ALA A 126 -15.23 13.87 -4.27
C ALA A 126 -13.74 13.56 -4.12
N ALA A 127 -13.06 14.21 -3.16
CA ALA A 127 -11.73 13.88 -2.70
C ALA A 127 -11.50 14.42 -1.28
N LEU A 128 -10.64 13.74 -0.52
CA LEU A 128 -10.03 14.26 0.70
C LEU A 128 -8.55 14.55 0.42
N LEU A 129 -8.17 15.82 0.47
CA LEU A 129 -6.84 16.31 0.18
C LEU A 129 -6.16 16.72 1.48
N VAL A 130 -5.06 16.08 1.83
CA VAL A 130 -4.39 16.21 3.14
C VAL A 130 -2.97 16.69 2.95
N SER A 131 -2.48 17.55 3.83
CA SER A 131 -1.13 18.09 3.68
C SER A 131 -0.42 18.28 5.02
N GLY A 132 0.86 17.93 5.08
CA GLY A 132 1.74 18.31 6.20
C GLY A 132 1.33 17.75 7.56
N HIS A 133 0.64 16.61 7.60
CA HIS A 133 0.39 15.86 8.85
C HIS A 133 0.22 14.37 8.57
N GLY A 134 0.65 13.51 9.48
CA GLY A 134 0.40 12.06 9.40
C GLY A 134 -1.08 11.68 9.52
N ALA A 135 -1.41 10.44 9.19
CA ALA A 135 -2.76 9.93 9.32
C ALA A 135 -3.21 9.89 10.80
N PRO A 136 -4.53 10.03 11.06
CA PRO A 136 -5.09 10.12 12.41
C PRO A 136 -4.67 9.02 13.41
N TYR A 137 -4.42 7.79 12.95
CA TYR A 137 -3.99 6.70 13.84
C TYR A 137 -2.58 6.90 14.40
N LEU A 138 -1.74 7.70 13.74
CA LEU A 138 -0.39 8.03 14.22
C LEU A 138 -0.41 9.03 15.39
N CYS A 139 -1.45 9.88 15.45
CA CYS A 139 -1.65 10.79 16.60
C CYS A 139 -1.78 10.01 17.92
N ALA A 140 -2.26 8.77 17.86
CA ALA A 140 -2.38 7.91 19.04
C ALA A 140 -1.05 7.43 19.62
N ALA A 141 -0.02 7.31 18.77
CA ALA A 141 1.30 6.83 19.13
C ALA A 141 2.24 7.95 19.64
N SER A 142 1.80 9.20 19.60
CA SER A 142 2.59 10.36 20.05
C SER A 142 2.54 10.53 21.58
N ALA A 143 3.52 11.27 22.14
CA ALA A 143 3.81 11.50 23.57
C ALA A 143 2.62 11.50 24.57
N PRO A 144 2.83 11.10 25.84
CA PRO A 144 1.76 10.95 26.84
C PRO A 144 0.92 12.22 27.04
N PRO A 145 -0.38 12.07 27.33
CA PRO A 145 -1.34 13.17 27.43
C PRO A 145 -1.01 14.18 28.54
N ASP A 146 -0.29 13.76 29.59
CA ASP A 146 -0.10 14.54 30.82
C ASP A 146 1.14 15.45 30.84
N ALA A 147 2.02 15.41 29.81
CA ALA A 147 3.13 16.35 29.75
C ALA A 147 2.60 17.75 29.39
N ALA A 148 2.83 18.79 30.19
CA ALA A 148 2.46 20.15 29.78
C ALA A 148 3.22 20.53 28.50
N ALA A 149 2.55 21.11 27.50
CA ALA A 149 3.23 21.67 26.35
C ALA A 149 3.98 22.93 26.79
N ASP A 150 5.25 23.07 26.40
CA ASP A 150 6.02 24.27 26.72
C ASP A 150 5.53 25.44 25.86
N ASP A 151 5.03 26.49 26.49
CA ASP A 151 4.59 27.72 25.82
C ASP A 151 5.70 28.32 24.93
N ARG A 152 6.97 28.09 25.27
CA ARG A 152 8.11 28.51 24.43
C ARG A 152 8.18 27.74 23.13
N GLU A 153 7.89 26.44 23.17
CA GLU A 153 7.87 25.58 21.98
C GLU A 153 6.70 25.96 21.07
N ILE A 154 5.51 26.14 21.66
CA ILE A 154 4.30 26.58 20.92
C ILE A 154 4.55 27.94 20.25
N ALA A 155 5.13 28.89 20.98
CA ALA A 155 5.46 30.21 20.44
C ALA A 155 6.50 30.13 19.32
N ALA A 156 7.54 29.29 19.46
CA ALA A 156 8.56 29.10 18.43
C ALA A 156 7.98 28.50 17.14
N LEU A 157 7.06 27.54 17.26
CA LEU A 157 6.37 26.94 16.13
C LEU A 157 5.45 27.94 15.40
N ALA A 158 4.74 28.77 16.16
CA ALA A 158 3.90 29.83 15.59
C ALA A 158 4.73 30.89 14.87
N ALA A 159 5.85 31.31 15.47
CA ALA A 159 6.82 32.21 14.89
C ALA A 159 7.51 31.67 13.61
N ALA A 160 7.60 30.35 13.45
CA ALA A 160 8.07 29.72 12.22
C ALA A 160 7.01 29.78 11.11
N ALA A 161 5.72 29.66 11.47
CA ALA A 161 4.60 29.75 10.53
C ALA A 161 4.34 31.19 10.06
N ASP A 162 4.45 32.16 10.97
CA ASP A 162 4.26 33.58 10.69
C ASP A 162 5.43 34.40 11.28
N PRO A 163 6.39 34.84 10.45
CA PRO A 163 7.50 35.67 10.90
C PRO A 163 7.08 36.97 11.58
N ALA A 164 5.87 37.50 11.34
CA ALA A 164 5.40 38.71 12.01
C ALA A 164 5.22 38.51 13.53
N LEU A 165 4.92 37.28 13.96
CA LEU A 165 4.80 36.91 15.37
C LEU A 165 6.16 36.92 16.11
N ARG A 166 7.29 36.80 15.40
CA ARG A 166 8.63 36.90 16.00
C ARG A 166 8.94 38.29 16.54
N HIS A 167 8.36 39.31 15.92
CA HIS A 167 8.74 40.70 16.15
C HIS A 167 7.66 41.50 16.89
N SER A 168 6.55 40.86 17.29
CA SER A 168 5.41 41.52 17.94
C SER A 168 4.90 40.70 19.13
N PRO A 169 5.46 40.88 20.34
CA PRO A 169 5.02 40.20 21.55
C PRO A 169 3.51 40.35 21.83
N GLU A 170 2.93 41.51 21.53
CA GLU A 170 1.51 41.80 21.70
C GLU A 170 0.62 40.98 20.76
N LEU A 171 1.09 40.72 19.53
CA LEU A 171 0.40 39.84 18.59
C LEU A 171 0.52 38.38 19.02
N LEU A 172 1.69 37.97 19.52
CA LEU A 172 1.90 36.64 20.06
C LEU A 172 0.96 36.39 21.24
N ASP A 173 0.90 37.29 22.22
CA ASP A 173 0.00 37.19 23.38
C ASP A 173 -1.47 37.07 22.96
N LEU A 174 -1.88 37.78 21.90
CA LEU A 174 -3.23 37.69 21.35
C LEU A 174 -3.55 36.31 20.76
N VAL A 175 -2.58 35.64 20.13
CA VAL A 175 -2.80 34.33 19.47
C VAL A 175 -2.46 33.12 20.36
N MET A 176 -1.72 33.33 21.46
CA MET A 176 -1.33 32.25 22.38
C MET A 176 -2.51 31.42 22.91
N PRO A 177 -3.67 31.99 23.30
CA PRO A 177 -4.82 31.19 23.74
C PRO A 177 -5.28 30.16 22.68
N VAL A 178 -5.26 30.56 21.41
CA VAL A 178 -5.65 29.70 20.28
C VAL A 178 -4.61 28.63 20.02
N LEU A 179 -3.33 29.01 20.00
CA LEU A 179 -2.23 28.08 19.79
C LEU A 179 -2.17 27.00 20.87
N ARG A 180 -2.37 27.39 22.15
CA ARG A 180 -2.48 26.45 23.26
C ARG A 180 -3.64 25.48 23.07
N ALA A 181 -4.81 25.99 22.68
CA ALA A 181 -6.00 25.17 22.48
C ALA A 181 -5.84 24.17 21.33
N ASP A 182 -5.34 24.61 20.17
CA ASP A 182 -5.10 23.76 19.01
C ASP A 182 -4.03 22.68 19.29
N HIS A 183 -2.97 23.05 20.01
CA HIS A 183 -1.92 22.11 20.38
C HIS A 183 -2.41 21.10 21.43
N ALA A 184 -3.17 21.55 22.44
CA ALA A 184 -3.82 20.66 23.41
C ALA A 184 -4.79 19.69 22.72
N LEU A 185 -5.55 20.18 21.74
CA LEU A 185 -6.48 19.39 20.94
C LEU A 185 -5.77 18.27 20.19
N LEU A 186 -4.70 18.57 19.45
CA LEU A 186 -3.91 17.56 18.73
C LEU A 186 -3.25 16.56 19.68
N ARG A 187 -2.73 17.03 20.81
CA ARG A 187 -2.05 16.17 21.79
C ARG A 187 -3.01 15.24 22.53
N ALA A 188 -4.23 15.69 22.81
CA ALA A 188 -5.27 14.89 23.45
C ALA A 188 -5.99 13.96 22.45
N TYR A 189 -5.85 14.19 21.15
CA TYR A 189 -6.57 13.42 20.14
C TYR A 189 -6.09 11.96 20.09
N ARG A 190 -6.97 11.07 20.53
CA ARG A 190 -6.81 9.61 20.52
C ARG A 190 -8.09 9.01 19.93
N PRO A 191 -8.20 8.89 18.60
CA PRO A 191 -9.42 8.37 17.99
C PRO A 191 -9.63 6.91 18.42
N ALA A 192 -10.80 6.61 18.99
CA ALA A 192 -11.16 5.24 19.38
C ALA A 192 -11.30 4.32 18.16
N ARG A 193 -11.63 4.90 16.99
CA ARG A 193 -11.73 4.23 15.70
C ARG A 193 -11.21 5.15 14.61
N THR A 194 -10.55 4.58 13.62
CA THR A 194 -10.09 5.26 12.41
C THR A 194 -10.69 4.58 11.17
N PRO A 195 -11.97 4.85 10.85
CA PRO A 195 -12.64 4.21 9.73
C PRO A 195 -12.03 4.59 8.38
N ARG A 196 -11.90 3.63 7.47
CA ARG A 196 -11.43 3.88 6.10
C ARG A 196 -12.54 4.54 5.29
N LEU A 197 -12.25 5.69 4.69
CA LEU A 197 -13.17 6.43 3.82
C LEU A 197 -13.30 5.76 2.44
N THR A 198 -14.42 5.99 1.76
CA THR A 198 -14.62 5.61 0.35
C THR A 198 -14.22 6.71 -0.63
N ALA A 199 -13.92 7.92 -0.13
CA ALA A 199 -13.40 9.03 -0.92
C ALA A 199 -11.94 8.78 -1.32
N PRO A 200 -11.51 9.15 -2.54
CA PRO A 200 -10.09 9.14 -2.87
C PRO A 200 -9.33 10.14 -1.98
N ILE A 201 -8.08 9.81 -1.66
CA ILE A 201 -7.20 10.66 -0.85
C ILE A 201 -6.00 11.11 -1.67
N VAL A 202 -5.64 12.40 -1.57
CA VAL A 202 -4.38 12.92 -2.10
C VAL A 202 -3.59 13.58 -0.97
N ALA A 203 -2.36 13.11 -0.74
CA ALA A 203 -1.47 13.63 0.29
C ALA A 203 -0.40 14.55 -0.30
N TYR A 204 -0.11 15.66 0.37
CA TYR A 204 0.86 16.66 -0.07
C TYR A 204 1.90 17.03 1.00
N ARG A 205 3.16 17.16 0.59
CA ARG A 205 4.27 17.60 1.47
C ARG A 205 5.13 18.67 0.82
N GLY A 206 5.75 19.50 1.65
CA GLY A 206 6.94 20.26 1.26
C GLY A 206 8.17 19.35 1.20
N THR A 207 9.02 19.49 0.18
CA THR A 207 10.28 18.72 0.08
C THR A 207 11.18 18.92 1.30
N ASP A 208 11.17 20.12 1.87
CA ASP A 208 12.00 20.55 3.01
C ASP A 208 11.19 20.60 4.32
N ASP A 209 10.01 19.97 4.34
CA ASP A 209 9.19 19.88 5.55
C ASP A 209 9.88 19.05 6.63
N SER A 210 10.29 19.71 7.71
CA SER A 210 10.95 19.09 8.87
C SER A 210 9.96 18.54 9.90
N ARG A 211 8.66 18.80 9.74
CA ARG A 211 7.61 18.47 10.72
C ARG A 211 6.72 17.32 10.27
N ALA A 212 6.57 17.14 8.96
CA ALA A 212 5.90 15.99 8.36
C ALA A 212 6.88 15.28 7.42
N THR A 213 7.04 13.98 7.65
CA THR A 213 7.87 13.11 6.82
C THR A 213 7.11 12.59 5.60
N GLU A 214 7.81 11.94 4.69
CA GLU A 214 7.16 11.23 3.58
C GLU A 214 6.33 10.06 4.09
N ASP A 215 6.83 9.33 5.09
CA ASP A 215 6.12 8.23 5.74
C ASP A 215 4.80 8.71 6.37
N ASP A 216 4.80 9.91 6.97
CA ASP A 216 3.57 10.55 7.48
C ASP A 216 2.56 10.75 6.34
N MET A 217 2.98 11.18 5.15
CA MET A 217 2.04 11.37 4.05
C MET A 217 1.52 10.03 3.51
N TRP A 218 2.39 9.03 3.39
CA TRP A 218 1.98 7.69 2.94
C TRP A 218 1.05 6.96 3.92
N SER A 219 1.12 7.28 5.21
CA SER A 219 0.22 6.71 6.22
C SER A 219 -1.27 6.93 5.89
N TRP A 220 -1.60 7.98 5.11
CA TRP A 220 -2.95 8.26 4.64
C TRP A 220 -3.52 7.25 3.66
N GLN A 221 -2.67 6.44 3.00
CA GLN A 221 -3.14 5.35 2.14
C GLN A 221 -4.02 4.36 2.90
N ALA A 222 -3.70 4.09 4.17
CA ALA A 222 -4.50 3.21 5.02
C ALA A 222 -5.90 3.78 5.32
N MET A 223 -6.11 5.09 5.16
CA MET A 223 -7.34 5.79 5.53
C MET A 223 -8.41 5.82 4.43
N THR A 224 -8.12 5.26 3.24
CA THR A 224 -9.09 5.18 2.14
C THR A 224 -9.19 3.76 1.58
N ARG A 225 -10.38 3.39 1.11
CA ARG A 225 -10.65 2.20 0.28
C ARG A 225 -10.61 2.52 -1.22
N SER A 226 -10.41 3.78 -1.59
CA SER A 226 -10.38 4.30 -2.96
C SER A 226 -8.94 4.59 -3.42
N ALA A 227 -8.76 5.43 -4.43
CA ALA A 227 -7.45 5.83 -4.91
C ALA A 227 -6.70 6.68 -3.88
N PHE A 228 -5.40 6.42 -3.77
CA PHE A 228 -4.46 7.24 -2.99
C PHE A 228 -3.39 7.80 -3.94
N ARG A 229 -3.08 9.09 -3.81
CA ARG A 229 -1.96 9.75 -4.50
C ARG A 229 -1.11 10.52 -3.48
N TYR A 230 0.19 10.59 -3.69
CA TYR A 230 1.10 11.42 -2.91
C TYR A 230 1.88 12.35 -3.84
N ARG A 231 2.03 13.62 -3.44
CA ARG A 231 2.83 14.62 -4.16
C ARG A 231 3.71 15.41 -3.19
N ALA A 232 5.00 15.49 -3.51
CA ALA A 232 5.92 16.44 -2.88
C ALA A 232 6.05 17.69 -3.76
N LEU A 233 6.05 18.87 -3.13
CA LEU A 233 6.20 20.16 -3.79
C LEU A 233 7.35 20.95 -3.12
N PRO A 234 8.12 21.78 -3.87
CA PRO A 234 9.26 22.48 -3.28
C PRO A 234 8.86 23.45 -2.16
N GLY A 235 9.51 23.33 -1.00
CA GLY A 235 9.33 24.23 0.14
C GLY A 235 9.26 23.51 1.49
N ASP A 236 9.11 24.30 2.55
CA ASP A 236 9.03 23.83 3.93
C ASP A 236 7.62 23.34 4.32
N HIS A 237 7.32 23.25 5.62
CA HIS A 237 5.99 22.87 6.10
C HIS A 237 4.85 23.73 5.54
N PHE A 238 5.13 25.00 5.21
CA PHE A 238 4.16 25.95 4.67
C PHE A 238 4.41 26.23 3.18
N TYR A 239 5.01 25.27 2.45
CA TYR A 239 5.28 25.33 1.00
C TYR A 239 4.09 25.81 0.17
N LEU A 240 2.87 25.47 0.60
CA LEU A 240 1.59 25.82 -0.02
C LEU A 240 1.35 27.32 -0.20
N THR A 241 2.05 28.20 0.51
CA THR A 241 2.07 29.65 0.21
C THR A 241 2.88 29.95 -1.05
N ALA A 242 4.07 29.38 -1.16
CA ALA A 242 4.96 29.57 -2.31
C ALA A 242 4.48 28.79 -3.56
N GLN A 243 3.88 27.63 -3.34
CA GLN A 243 3.40 26.70 -4.38
C GLN A 243 1.90 26.81 -4.63
N GLU A 244 1.25 27.89 -4.20
CA GLU A 244 -0.22 28.01 -4.18
C GLU A 244 -0.86 27.71 -5.55
N ALA A 245 -0.30 28.26 -6.64
CA ALA A 245 -0.83 28.05 -7.98
C ALA A 245 -0.74 26.58 -8.44
N GLY A 246 0.41 25.95 -8.24
CA GLY A 246 0.63 24.55 -8.61
C GLY A 246 -0.18 23.59 -7.76
N LEU A 247 -0.29 23.88 -6.45
CA LEU A 247 -1.09 23.09 -5.52
C LEU A 247 -2.58 23.17 -5.86
N VAL A 248 -3.13 24.37 -6.07
CA VAL A 248 -4.57 24.53 -6.39
C VAL A 248 -4.93 23.86 -7.71
N ALA A 249 -4.06 23.94 -8.73
CA ALA A 249 -4.29 23.24 -9.99
C ALA A 249 -4.37 21.72 -9.80
N ASP A 250 -3.47 21.14 -9.02
CA ASP A 250 -3.49 19.71 -8.73
C ASP A 250 -4.67 19.29 -7.85
N VAL A 251 -5.05 20.12 -6.86
CA VAL A 251 -6.24 19.89 -6.02
C VAL A 251 -7.49 19.78 -6.88
N VAL A 252 -7.62 20.63 -7.90
CA VAL A 252 -8.76 20.62 -8.83
C VAL A 252 -8.73 19.39 -9.73
N ASP A 253 -7.58 19.07 -10.35
CA ASP A 253 -7.41 17.84 -11.15
C ASP A 253 -7.76 16.59 -10.34
N ALA A 254 -7.38 16.58 -9.06
CA ALA A 254 -7.68 15.48 -8.16
C ALA A 254 -9.18 15.28 -7.91
N CYS A 255 -9.98 16.35 -7.98
CA CYS A 255 -11.42 16.34 -7.74
C CYS A 255 -12.24 15.99 -8.98
N ASP A 256 -11.72 16.25 -10.18
CA ASP A 256 -12.47 16.06 -11.43
C ASP A 256 -12.58 14.58 -11.85
N GLY A 257 -11.83 13.68 -11.20
CA GLY A 257 -11.92 12.23 -11.38
C GLY A 257 -11.51 11.81 -12.79
N GLY A 258 -10.28 11.31 -12.95
CA GLY A 258 -9.78 10.79 -14.21
C GLY A 258 -10.84 10.00 -14.98
N THR A 259 -11.30 10.60 -16.08
CA THR A 259 -12.32 10.05 -16.96
C THR A 259 -11.84 8.70 -17.53
N ALA A 260 -12.78 7.87 -17.93
CA ALA A 260 -12.57 6.51 -18.44
C ALA A 260 -11.51 6.36 -19.55
N GLU A 261 -11.03 7.44 -20.16
CA GLU A 261 -9.95 7.45 -21.14
C GLU A 261 -8.57 7.03 -20.56
N ALA A 262 -8.32 7.24 -19.26
CA ALA A 262 -7.09 6.75 -18.62
C ALA A 262 -7.04 5.21 -18.49
N ARG A 263 -8.20 4.53 -18.54
CA ARG A 263 -8.31 3.07 -18.39
C ARG A 263 -7.90 2.32 -19.66
N GLU A 264 -8.09 2.90 -20.84
CA GLU A 264 -7.67 2.29 -22.11
C GLU A 264 -6.20 2.58 -22.47
N GLY A 265 -5.63 3.68 -21.97
CA GLY A 265 -4.22 4.03 -22.16
C GLY A 265 -3.26 3.22 -21.26
N ALA A 266 -3.65 2.95 -20.01
CA ALA A 266 -2.79 2.30 -19.02
C ALA A 266 -2.41 0.84 -19.39
N ASP A 267 -3.28 0.10 -20.09
CA ASP A 267 -3.03 -1.30 -20.44
C ASP A 267 -2.01 -1.46 -21.59
N ARG A 268 -1.80 -0.40 -22.39
CA ARG A 268 -0.78 -0.38 -23.46
C ARG A 268 0.64 -0.15 -22.93
N ASP A 269 0.78 0.49 -21.77
CA ASP A 269 2.08 0.82 -21.15
C ASP A 269 2.61 -0.25 -20.18
N VAL A 270 1.80 -1.26 -19.82
CA VAL A 270 2.28 -2.39 -18.99
C VAL A 270 3.22 -3.27 -19.81
N PRO A 271 4.48 -3.51 -19.36
CA PRO A 271 5.43 -4.34 -20.08
C PRO A 271 4.96 -5.79 -20.24
N LEU A 272 5.27 -6.40 -21.38
CA LEU A 272 4.84 -7.76 -21.73
C LEU A 272 5.14 -8.80 -20.64
N PHE A 273 6.30 -8.70 -19.98
CA PHE A 273 6.74 -9.70 -19.00
C PHE A 273 5.87 -9.76 -17.72
N VAL A 274 5.03 -8.75 -17.46
CA VAL A 274 4.08 -8.68 -16.32
C VAL A 274 2.63 -8.51 -16.75
N ARG A 275 2.38 -8.30 -18.05
CA ARG A 275 1.05 -8.05 -18.59
C ARG A 275 0.12 -9.26 -18.41
N ARG A 276 -1.12 -8.98 -18.02
CA ARG A 276 -2.22 -9.94 -17.94
C ARG A 276 -3.23 -9.69 -19.05
N SER A 277 -4.12 -10.64 -19.30
CA SER A 277 -5.16 -10.46 -20.30
C SER A 277 -6.21 -9.45 -19.81
N PRO A 278 -6.66 -8.49 -20.67
CA PRO A 278 -7.78 -7.62 -20.34
C PRO A 278 -9.10 -8.40 -20.25
N SER A 279 -9.22 -9.54 -20.95
CA SER A 279 -10.42 -10.38 -20.95
C SER A 279 -10.55 -11.22 -19.67
N CYS A 280 -9.43 -11.51 -19.01
CA CYS A 280 -9.38 -12.29 -17.77
C CYS A 280 -8.11 -11.95 -16.96
N PRO A 281 -8.23 -11.35 -15.76
CA PRO A 281 -7.07 -10.88 -14.99
C PRO A 281 -6.16 -12.01 -14.49
N PHE A 282 -6.64 -13.26 -14.50
CA PHE A 282 -5.83 -14.42 -14.11
C PHE A 282 -4.90 -14.89 -15.24
N ASP A 283 -5.27 -14.58 -16.48
CA ASP A 283 -4.60 -15.11 -17.65
C ASP A 283 -3.35 -14.29 -18.01
N PRO A 284 -2.27 -14.94 -18.49
CA PRO A 284 -1.19 -14.22 -19.15
C PRO A 284 -1.74 -13.44 -20.36
N ALA A 285 -1.04 -12.39 -20.78
CA ALA A 285 -1.39 -11.67 -22.01
C ALA A 285 -1.66 -12.63 -23.19
N GLU A 286 -2.70 -12.35 -23.97
CA GLU A 286 -3.18 -13.23 -25.06
C GLU A 286 -2.07 -13.53 -26.10
N GLU A 287 -1.15 -12.57 -26.28
CA GLU A 287 0.04 -12.67 -27.12
C GLU A 287 0.93 -13.88 -26.76
N PHE A 288 0.96 -14.30 -25.49
CA PHE A 288 1.82 -15.40 -25.05
C PHE A 288 1.46 -16.75 -25.69
N ALA A 289 0.19 -17.01 -26.03
CA ALA A 289 -0.19 -18.24 -26.72
C ALA A 289 0.50 -18.34 -28.09
N ARG A 290 0.45 -17.24 -28.86
CA ARG A 290 1.11 -17.13 -30.16
C ARG A 290 2.64 -17.15 -30.02
N LEU A 291 3.20 -16.45 -29.04
CA LEU A 291 4.64 -16.43 -28.79
C LEU A 291 5.17 -17.82 -28.43
N ARG A 292 4.45 -18.58 -27.59
CA ARG A 292 4.80 -19.97 -27.33
C ARG A 292 4.86 -20.76 -28.62
N GLU A 293 4.00 -20.57 -29.61
CA GLU A 293 4.04 -21.39 -30.83
C GLU A 293 5.11 -20.93 -31.84
N GLU A 294 5.18 -19.62 -32.10
CA GLU A 294 5.96 -19.07 -33.20
C GLU A 294 7.35 -18.57 -32.78
N ARG A 295 7.46 -17.95 -31.61
CA ARG A 295 8.63 -17.17 -31.17
C ARG A 295 8.81 -17.26 -29.65
N PRO A 296 9.29 -18.40 -29.12
CA PRO A 296 9.27 -18.67 -27.68
C PRO A 296 10.26 -17.83 -26.86
N VAL A 297 11.19 -17.15 -27.53
CA VAL A 297 12.17 -16.21 -26.95
C VAL A 297 12.04 -14.87 -27.67
N VAL A 298 11.67 -13.82 -26.94
CA VAL A 298 11.47 -12.47 -27.49
C VAL A 298 12.18 -11.41 -26.67
N ARG A 299 12.36 -10.21 -27.23
CA ARG A 299 12.87 -9.05 -26.47
C ARG A 299 11.77 -8.39 -25.66
N THR A 300 12.13 -7.91 -24.48
CA THR A 300 11.31 -7.04 -23.64
C THR A 300 12.17 -5.95 -23.01
N THR A 301 11.52 -4.90 -22.53
CA THR A 301 12.15 -3.81 -21.78
C THR A 301 11.67 -3.84 -20.34
N LEU A 302 12.60 -3.71 -19.40
CA LEU A 302 12.34 -3.62 -17.97
C LEU A 302 12.01 -2.17 -17.56
N PRO A 303 11.39 -1.92 -16.38
CA PRO A 303 11.04 -0.57 -15.92
C PRO A 303 12.22 0.40 -15.82
N THR A 304 13.43 -0.12 -15.64
CA THR A 304 14.67 0.68 -15.65
C THR A 304 15.07 1.14 -17.05
N GLY A 305 14.54 0.54 -18.12
CA GLY A 305 14.99 0.70 -19.51
C GLY A 305 15.92 -0.42 -19.99
N ALA A 306 16.32 -1.34 -19.10
CA ALA A 306 17.16 -2.47 -19.46
C ALA A 306 16.46 -3.40 -20.47
N ARG A 307 17.21 -3.87 -21.49
CA ARG A 307 16.71 -4.85 -22.45
C ARG A 307 16.97 -6.27 -21.94
N ALA A 308 15.96 -7.13 -22.04
CA ALA A 308 16.06 -8.53 -21.65
C ALA A 308 15.44 -9.45 -22.70
N TRP A 309 15.88 -10.70 -22.72
CA TRP A 309 15.20 -11.81 -23.38
C TRP A 309 14.12 -12.36 -22.46
N LEU A 310 12.94 -12.64 -23.01
CA LEU A 310 11.80 -13.23 -22.32
C LEU A 310 11.51 -14.60 -22.90
N VAL A 311 11.70 -15.63 -22.08
CA VAL A 311 11.43 -17.04 -22.40
C VAL A 311 10.01 -17.40 -21.99
N THR A 312 9.23 -18.00 -22.88
CA THR A 312 7.77 -18.15 -22.72
C THR A 312 7.27 -19.59 -22.67
N ARG A 313 8.05 -20.55 -23.18
CA ARG A 313 7.75 -22.01 -23.14
C ARG A 313 8.23 -22.65 -21.86
N TYR A 314 7.52 -23.67 -21.39
CA TYR A 314 7.85 -24.41 -20.17
C TYR A 314 9.22 -25.06 -20.23
N ALA A 315 9.51 -25.82 -21.30
CA ALA A 315 10.73 -26.60 -21.41
C ALA A 315 11.99 -25.71 -21.42
N ASP A 316 11.93 -24.57 -22.11
CA ASP A 316 13.03 -23.62 -22.21
C ASP A 316 13.21 -22.84 -20.89
N ALA A 317 12.12 -22.34 -20.30
CA ALA A 317 12.18 -21.66 -19.00
C ALA A 317 12.75 -22.57 -17.92
N ARG A 318 12.32 -23.85 -17.88
CA ARG A 318 12.83 -24.84 -16.93
C ARG A 318 14.34 -25.05 -17.09
N ARG A 319 14.85 -25.12 -18.33
CA ARG A 319 16.30 -25.26 -18.61
C ARG A 319 17.08 -24.03 -18.14
N VAL A 320 16.59 -22.83 -18.42
CA VAL A 320 17.22 -21.58 -17.97
C VAL A 320 17.30 -21.52 -16.45
N ILE A 321 16.19 -21.81 -15.77
CA ILE A 321 16.11 -21.77 -14.30
C ILE A 321 17.02 -22.83 -13.65
N ALA A 322 17.17 -23.99 -14.27
CA ALA A 322 18.01 -25.08 -13.77
C ALA A 322 19.51 -24.79 -13.90
N ASP A 323 19.93 -23.99 -14.89
CA ASP A 323 21.34 -23.82 -15.23
C ASP A 323 21.94 -22.53 -14.68
N GLN A 324 22.27 -22.55 -13.40
CA GLN A 324 22.89 -21.41 -12.72
C GLN A 324 24.30 -21.07 -13.17
N ARG A 325 24.97 -21.99 -13.88
CA ARG A 325 26.33 -21.75 -14.39
C ARG A 325 26.29 -20.83 -15.61
N ARG A 326 25.32 -21.06 -16.50
CA ARG A 326 25.12 -20.23 -17.70
C ARG A 326 24.21 -19.03 -17.45
N PHE A 327 23.33 -19.11 -16.46
CA PHE A 327 22.38 -18.04 -16.12
C PHE A 327 22.54 -17.63 -14.66
N SER A 328 23.33 -16.58 -14.43
CA SER A 328 23.64 -16.03 -13.10
C SER A 328 22.51 -15.13 -12.59
N SER A 329 22.21 -15.16 -11.28
CA SER A 329 21.28 -14.23 -10.63
C SER A 329 21.97 -13.01 -9.98
N ARG A 330 23.28 -12.87 -10.16
CA ARG A 330 24.09 -11.79 -9.56
C ARG A 330 23.86 -10.39 -10.15
N ALA A 331 23.08 -10.27 -11.22
CA ALA A 331 22.79 -8.96 -11.81
C ALA A 331 21.81 -8.10 -10.99
N ALA A 332 21.05 -8.69 -10.07
CA ALA A 332 19.97 -8.03 -9.32
C ALA A 332 20.41 -7.42 -7.97
N VAL A 333 21.67 -6.96 -7.84
CA VAL A 333 22.28 -6.63 -6.52
C VAL A 333 21.64 -5.43 -5.81
N ASN A 334 20.90 -4.56 -6.51
CA ASN A 334 20.35 -3.32 -5.93
C ASN A 334 18.83 -3.13 -6.07
N GLY A 335 18.08 -4.18 -6.40
CA GLY A 335 16.62 -4.11 -6.51
C GLY A 335 16.05 -5.24 -7.37
N PRO A 336 14.72 -5.32 -7.51
CA PRO A 336 14.08 -6.38 -8.29
C PRO A 336 14.40 -6.32 -9.79
N VAL A 337 14.88 -5.17 -10.27
CA VAL A 337 15.17 -4.91 -11.69
C VAL A 337 16.60 -4.37 -11.83
N PRO A 338 17.44 -4.93 -12.71
CA PRO A 338 18.80 -4.45 -12.93
C PRO A 338 18.85 -3.10 -13.67
N PRO A 339 19.98 -2.38 -13.60
CA PRO A 339 20.19 -1.13 -14.33
C PRO A 339 20.13 -1.33 -15.87
N PRO A 340 19.91 -0.24 -16.65
CA PRO A 340 19.82 -0.30 -18.11
C PRO A 340 21.04 -0.94 -18.78
N GLU A 341 22.22 -0.56 -18.30
CA GLU A 341 23.50 -1.06 -18.76
C GLU A 341 23.99 -2.11 -17.76
N PRO A 342 24.25 -3.36 -18.21
CA PRO A 342 24.83 -4.36 -17.34
C PRO A 342 26.22 -3.90 -16.85
N PRO A 343 26.51 -4.00 -15.54
CA PRO A 343 27.83 -3.65 -15.03
C PRO A 343 28.92 -4.52 -15.67
N GLU A 344 30.14 -3.96 -15.82
CA GLU A 344 31.31 -4.78 -16.14
C GLU A 344 31.57 -5.75 -14.98
N GLY A 345 31.29 -7.04 -15.21
CA GLY A 345 31.36 -8.08 -14.19
C GLY A 345 30.13 -8.12 -13.26
N PHE A 346 30.25 -8.85 -12.15
CA PHE A 346 29.18 -9.01 -11.17
C PHE A 346 29.52 -8.26 -9.89
N PRO A 347 28.65 -7.36 -9.39
CA PRO A 347 28.86 -6.78 -8.08
C PRO A 347 28.91 -7.88 -7.00
N PRO A 348 29.61 -7.66 -5.87
CA PRO A 348 29.54 -8.59 -4.76
C PRO A 348 28.09 -8.63 -4.23
N PRO A 349 27.52 -9.81 -4.00
CA PRO A 349 26.18 -9.89 -3.42
C PRO A 349 26.21 -9.34 -2.00
N ARG A 350 25.10 -8.76 -1.56
CA ARG A 350 24.97 -8.33 -0.16
C ARG A 350 24.95 -9.57 0.74
N PRO A 351 25.64 -9.54 1.90
CA PRO A 351 25.58 -10.62 2.87
C PRO A 351 24.13 -11.03 3.17
N GLY A 352 23.86 -12.33 3.20
CA GLY A 352 22.54 -12.91 3.49
C GLY A 352 21.52 -12.87 2.34
N VAL A 353 21.76 -12.11 1.26
CA VAL A 353 20.87 -12.07 0.08
C VAL A 353 21.20 -13.23 -0.86
N PHE A 354 21.05 -14.44 -0.33
CA PHE A 354 21.50 -15.68 -0.93
C PHE A 354 20.88 -16.03 -2.29
N TYR A 355 19.74 -15.46 -2.69
CA TYR A 355 19.21 -15.70 -4.05
C TYR A 355 20.12 -15.14 -5.16
N THR A 356 21.00 -14.20 -4.81
CA THR A 356 22.00 -13.61 -5.70
C THR A 356 23.36 -14.31 -5.62
N TYR A 357 23.54 -15.27 -4.71
CA TYR A 357 24.82 -15.94 -4.50
C TYR A 357 25.19 -16.90 -5.64
N GLY A 358 26.49 -17.21 -5.74
CA GLY A 358 26.95 -18.31 -6.58
C GLY A 358 26.46 -19.67 -6.05
N PRO A 359 26.55 -20.76 -6.85
CA PRO A 359 25.96 -22.04 -6.50
C PRO A 359 26.38 -22.62 -5.14
N GLU A 360 27.66 -22.48 -4.77
CA GLU A 360 28.21 -23.05 -3.52
C GLU A 360 27.73 -22.28 -2.29
N GLU A 361 27.85 -20.95 -2.30
CA GLU A 361 27.39 -20.07 -1.22
C GLU A 361 25.87 -20.14 -1.06
N HIS A 362 25.12 -20.17 -2.17
CA HIS A 362 23.68 -20.40 -2.16
C HIS A 362 23.36 -21.74 -1.47
N ALA A 363 24.03 -22.83 -1.85
CA ALA A 363 23.81 -24.15 -1.24
C ALA A 363 24.18 -24.19 0.25
N ARG A 364 25.15 -23.39 0.71
CA ARG A 364 25.50 -23.24 2.13
C ARG A 364 24.31 -22.68 2.93
N ILE A 365 23.84 -21.48 2.57
CA ILE A 365 22.72 -20.82 3.26
C ILE A 365 21.42 -21.63 3.11
N ARG A 366 21.16 -22.17 1.91
CA ARG A 366 19.96 -22.96 1.63
C ARG A 366 19.86 -24.20 2.50
N ARG A 367 20.97 -24.89 2.78
CA ARG A 367 21.00 -26.06 3.68
C ARG A 367 20.62 -25.71 5.11
N MET A 368 21.06 -24.55 5.61
CA MET A 368 20.72 -24.06 6.96
C MET A 368 19.22 -23.73 7.08
N LEU A 369 18.63 -23.16 6.02
CA LEU A 369 17.23 -22.73 6.03
C LEU A 369 16.21 -23.83 5.72
N THR A 370 16.57 -24.83 4.92
CA THR A 370 15.61 -25.85 4.44
C THR A 370 14.84 -26.57 5.56
N PRO A 371 15.45 -26.95 6.70
CA PRO A 371 14.72 -27.57 7.82
C PRO A 371 13.59 -26.71 8.37
N GLU A 372 13.78 -25.39 8.42
CA GLU A 372 12.82 -24.42 8.97
C GLU A 372 11.58 -24.24 8.10
N PHE A 373 11.65 -24.60 6.81
CA PHE A 373 10.52 -24.52 5.86
C PHE A 373 10.08 -25.90 5.34
N SER A 374 10.40 -26.96 6.09
CA SER A 374 10.01 -28.32 5.73
C SER A 374 8.49 -28.55 5.83
N ALA A 375 7.99 -29.60 5.17
CA ALA A 375 6.59 -30.02 5.29
C ALA A 375 6.18 -30.32 6.74
N GLN A 376 7.12 -30.81 7.57
CA GLN A 376 6.89 -31.03 9.00
C GLN A 376 6.66 -29.70 9.72
N ARG A 377 7.50 -28.69 9.47
CA ARG A 377 7.32 -27.34 10.03
C ARG A 377 6.01 -26.70 9.57
N ALA A 378 5.68 -26.79 8.28
CA ALA A 378 4.41 -26.28 7.77
C ALA A 378 3.19 -26.93 8.46
N ARG A 379 3.22 -28.25 8.70
CA ARG A 379 2.16 -28.95 9.47
C ARG A 379 2.07 -28.48 10.92
N ALA A 380 3.20 -28.20 11.57
CA ALA A 380 3.21 -27.70 12.95
C ALA A 380 2.60 -26.29 13.07
N LEU A 381 2.67 -25.48 12.00
CA LEU A 381 2.06 -24.15 11.92
C LEU A 381 0.58 -24.18 11.53
N GLU A 382 0.06 -25.31 11.06
CA GLU A 382 -1.32 -25.44 10.57
C GLU A 382 -2.34 -24.99 11.63
N PRO A 383 -2.31 -25.45 12.90
CA PRO A 383 -3.25 -24.99 13.93
C PRO A 383 -3.21 -23.46 14.17
N ARG A 384 -2.02 -22.85 14.04
CA ARG A 384 -1.87 -21.39 14.20
C ARG A 384 -2.51 -20.64 13.03
N ALA A 385 -2.32 -21.13 11.80
CA ALA A 385 -2.95 -20.58 10.61
C ALA A 385 -4.48 -20.71 10.67
N GLU A 386 -5.00 -21.83 11.16
CA GLU A 386 -6.44 -22.03 11.40
C GLU A 386 -6.99 -21.00 12.39
N ALA A 387 -6.33 -20.82 13.54
CA ALA A 387 -6.74 -19.85 14.55
C ALA A 387 -6.70 -18.39 14.05
N LEU A 388 -5.73 -18.04 13.20
CA LEU A 388 -5.69 -16.71 12.56
C LEU A 388 -6.83 -16.56 11.56
N ALA A 389 -7.02 -17.54 10.68
CA ALA A 389 -8.10 -17.52 9.70
C ALA A 389 -9.47 -17.39 10.37
N ASP A 390 -9.72 -18.18 11.41
CA ASP A 390 -11.00 -18.15 12.14
C ASP A 390 -11.21 -16.82 12.85
N ARG A 391 -10.19 -16.25 13.51
CA ARG A 391 -10.28 -14.92 14.14
C ARG A 391 -10.64 -13.82 13.14
N HIS A 392 -10.01 -13.83 11.97
CA HIS A 392 -10.27 -12.82 10.94
C HIS A 392 -11.67 -13.01 10.32
N LEU A 393 -12.11 -14.26 10.11
CA LEU A 393 -13.46 -14.55 9.64
C LEU A 393 -14.53 -14.18 10.67
N ASP A 394 -14.28 -14.41 11.97
CA ASP A 394 -15.17 -13.95 13.05
C ASP A 394 -15.35 -12.43 13.03
N ALA A 395 -14.29 -11.68 12.72
CA ALA A 395 -14.34 -10.22 12.62
C ALA A 395 -15.13 -9.76 11.39
N VAL A 396 -14.93 -10.42 10.24
CA VAL A 396 -15.68 -10.19 8.99
C VAL A 396 -17.17 -10.48 9.19
N GLU A 397 -17.52 -11.62 9.78
CA GLU A 397 -18.91 -12.00 10.07
C GLU A 397 -19.58 -11.03 11.03
N ARG A 398 -18.87 -10.60 12.10
CA ARG A 398 -19.40 -9.63 13.07
C ARG A 398 -19.64 -8.25 12.46
N ALA A 399 -18.79 -7.83 11.53
CA ALA A 399 -18.96 -6.56 10.82
C ALA A 399 -20.12 -6.62 9.81
N GLY A 400 -20.41 -7.79 9.26
CA GLY A 400 -21.41 -8.00 8.22
C GLY A 400 -20.97 -7.49 6.84
N PRO A 401 -21.73 -7.78 5.78
CA PRO A 401 -21.42 -7.27 4.44
C PRO A 401 -21.67 -5.75 4.34
N PRO A 402 -20.86 -5.00 3.57
CA PRO A 402 -19.74 -5.49 2.76
C PRO A 402 -18.41 -5.62 3.52
N ALA A 403 -17.57 -6.54 3.05
CA ALA A 403 -16.18 -6.69 3.51
C ALA A 403 -15.19 -6.55 2.35
N ASP A 404 -13.93 -6.20 2.66
CA ASP A 404 -12.81 -6.25 1.73
C ASP A 404 -11.91 -7.44 2.11
N LEU A 405 -12.06 -8.57 1.40
CA LEU A 405 -11.33 -9.79 1.75
C LEU A 405 -9.81 -9.68 1.57
N ILE A 406 -9.29 -8.65 0.90
CA ILE A 406 -7.85 -8.39 0.91
C ILE A 406 -7.44 -7.80 2.27
N ALA A 407 -8.01 -6.66 2.64
CA ALA A 407 -7.65 -5.95 3.86
C ALA A 407 -8.04 -6.72 5.13
N ASP A 408 -9.19 -7.41 5.09
CA ASP A 408 -9.79 -8.01 6.28
C ASP A 408 -9.31 -9.45 6.53
N PHE A 409 -8.76 -10.14 5.51
CA PHE A 409 -8.40 -11.56 5.59
C PHE A 409 -7.10 -11.94 4.85
N ALA A 410 -7.05 -11.77 3.52
CA ALA A 410 -6.00 -12.37 2.68
C ALA A 410 -4.62 -11.73 2.84
N LEU A 411 -4.55 -10.47 3.26
CA LEU A 411 -3.31 -9.80 3.67
C LEU A 411 -2.94 -10.08 5.13
N PRO A 412 -3.82 -9.87 6.14
CA PRO A 412 -3.40 -9.98 7.53
C PRO A 412 -3.09 -11.42 7.98
N VAL A 413 -3.82 -12.44 7.50
CA VAL A 413 -3.61 -13.83 7.96
C VAL A 413 -2.21 -14.34 7.59
N PRO A 414 -1.76 -14.32 6.32
CA PRO A 414 -0.43 -14.80 5.97
C PRO A 414 0.68 -13.93 6.55
N ARG A 415 0.47 -12.61 6.58
CA ARG A 415 1.44 -11.66 7.14
C ARG A 415 1.72 -11.97 8.60
N LEU A 416 0.69 -12.13 9.42
CA LEU A 416 0.86 -12.41 10.86
C LEU A 416 1.56 -13.75 11.08
N LEU A 417 1.16 -14.78 10.33
CA LEU A 417 1.79 -16.10 10.41
C LEU A 417 3.28 -16.04 10.06
N PHE A 418 3.63 -15.34 8.97
CA PHE A 418 5.01 -15.24 8.51
C PHE A 418 5.90 -14.40 9.45
N LEU A 419 5.38 -13.28 9.97
CA LEU A 419 6.12 -12.45 10.93
C LEU A 419 6.41 -13.22 12.21
N GLU A 420 5.42 -13.97 12.73
CA GLU A 420 5.58 -14.84 13.90
C GLU A 420 6.63 -15.93 13.64
N LEU A 421 6.58 -16.60 12.48
CA LEU A 421 7.56 -17.60 12.08
C LEU A 421 8.99 -17.05 12.07
N LEU A 422 9.18 -15.83 11.58
CA LEU A 422 10.50 -15.20 11.51
C LEU A 422 10.99 -14.69 12.87
N GLY A 423 10.11 -14.51 13.85
CA GLY A 423 10.42 -13.91 15.15
C GLY A 423 10.24 -12.41 15.22
N VAL A 424 9.51 -11.82 14.27
CA VAL A 424 9.16 -10.39 14.27
C VAL A 424 8.01 -10.16 15.25
N PRO A 425 8.14 -9.23 16.23
CA PRO A 425 7.06 -8.82 17.10
C PRO A 425 5.82 -8.36 16.32
N VAL A 426 4.63 -8.77 16.77
CA VAL A 426 3.37 -8.48 16.07
C VAL A 426 3.06 -6.98 16.05
N GLU A 427 3.51 -6.25 17.06
CA GLU A 427 3.37 -4.81 17.20
C GLU A 427 4.08 -4.05 16.08
N ASP A 428 5.15 -4.63 15.53
CA ASP A 428 5.92 -4.05 14.42
C ASP A 428 5.28 -4.31 13.04
N SER A 429 4.25 -5.18 12.97
CA SER A 429 3.61 -5.58 11.72
C SER A 429 3.08 -4.39 10.91
N GLY A 430 2.49 -3.40 11.59
CA GLY A 430 1.99 -2.18 10.95
C GLY A 430 3.10 -1.29 10.41
N ARG A 431 4.21 -1.15 11.16
CA ARG A 431 5.38 -0.35 10.76
C ARG A 431 6.04 -0.94 9.51
N LEU A 432 6.25 -2.26 9.49
CA LEU A 432 6.91 -2.94 8.38
C LEU A 432 6.05 -3.01 7.11
N HIS A 433 4.73 -2.95 7.23
CA HIS A 433 3.82 -3.07 6.10
C HIS A 433 4.11 -2.05 4.99
N HIS A 434 4.36 -0.79 5.36
CA HIS A 434 4.63 0.28 4.42
C HIS A 434 5.95 0.06 3.65
N ASP A 435 7.05 -0.15 4.39
CA ASP A 435 8.37 -0.37 3.79
C ASP A 435 8.36 -1.61 2.90
N LEU A 436 7.77 -2.71 3.36
CA LEU A 436 7.66 -3.92 2.54
C LEU A 436 6.81 -3.68 1.30
N ALA A 437 5.70 -2.94 1.37
CA ALA A 437 4.90 -2.63 0.18
C ALA A 437 5.70 -1.83 -0.86
N LEU A 438 6.45 -0.80 -0.44
CA LEU A 438 7.31 0.00 -1.33
C LEU A 438 8.40 -0.84 -2.01
N LEU A 439 8.99 -1.79 -1.29
CA LEU A 439 10.05 -2.65 -1.80
C LEU A 439 9.57 -3.72 -2.79
N HIS A 440 8.25 -3.92 -2.91
CA HIS A 440 7.64 -4.82 -3.89
C HIS A 440 7.13 -4.12 -5.15
N ASP A 441 7.14 -2.79 -5.18
CA ASP A 441 6.71 -1.99 -6.33
C ASP A 441 7.84 -1.92 -7.38
N PHE A 442 7.55 -2.31 -8.61
CA PHE A 442 8.48 -2.24 -9.74
C PHE A 442 8.51 -0.85 -10.40
N ARG A 443 7.62 0.06 -10.02
CA ARG A 443 7.67 1.45 -10.49
C ARG A 443 8.89 2.14 -9.88
N PRO A 444 9.63 2.95 -10.67
CA PRO A 444 10.81 3.63 -10.15
C PRO A 444 10.43 4.70 -9.10
N VAL A 445 10.76 4.44 -7.83
CA VAL A 445 10.78 5.48 -6.77
C VAL A 445 12.09 5.34 -5.99
N HIS A 446 13.21 5.61 -6.68
CA HIS A 446 14.56 5.28 -6.23
C HIS A 446 14.89 5.78 -4.81
N GLU A 447 14.42 6.98 -4.42
CA GLU A 447 14.71 7.55 -3.11
C GLU A 447 13.86 6.93 -1.99
N ALA A 448 12.55 6.80 -2.18
CA ALA A 448 11.65 6.20 -1.19
C ALA A 448 11.98 4.71 -0.96
N GLN A 449 12.28 3.96 -2.02
CA GLN A 449 12.70 2.56 -1.91
C GLN A 449 14.05 2.42 -1.21
N ALA A 450 15.01 3.31 -1.48
CA ALA A 450 16.27 3.33 -0.75
C ALA A 450 16.07 3.68 0.73
N GLY A 451 15.15 4.59 1.06
CA GLY A 451 14.74 4.90 2.43
C GLY A 451 14.14 3.69 3.15
N ALA A 452 13.16 3.03 2.54
CA ALA A 452 12.54 1.81 3.06
C ALA A 452 13.56 0.69 3.30
N PHE A 453 14.50 0.49 2.37
CA PHE A 453 15.60 -0.46 2.56
C PHE A 453 16.47 -0.12 3.77
N ARG A 454 16.84 1.16 3.98
CA ARG A 454 17.65 1.56 5.13
C ARG A 454 16.92 1.33 6.46
N ARG A 455 15.64 1.66 6.53
CA ARG A 455 14.81 1.42 7.73
C ARG A 455 14.68 -0.08 8.03
N LEU A 456 14.45 -0.89 7.00
CA LEU A 456 14.37 -2.33 7.13
C LEU A 456 15.71 -2.95 7.59
N ASP A 457 16.84 -2.49 7.05
CA ASP A 457 18.17 -2.95 7.47
C ASP A 457 18.46 -2.63 8.95
N VAL A 458 18.19 -1.40 9.39
CA VAL A 458 18.33 -0.99 10.79
C VAL A 458 17.46 -1.86 11.70
N TYR A 459 16.20 -2.08 11.31
CA TYR A 459 15.28 -2.92 12.07
C TYR A 459 15.77 -4.37 12.19
N LEU A 460 16.20 -4.95 11.08
CA LEU A 460 16.64 -6.35 11.04
C LEU A 460 17.94 -6.59 11.81
N ARG A 461 18.85 -5.61 11.83
CA ARG A 461 20.04 -5.66 12.68
C ARG A 461 19.68 -5.70 14.17
N ALA A 462 18.75 -4.84 14.60
CA ALA A 462 18.25 -4.86 15.97
C ALA A 462 17.53 -6.18 16.31
N LEU A 463 16.77 -6.73 15.36
CA LEU A 463 16.11 -8.03 15.51
C LEU A 463 17.12 -9.18 15.66
N VAL A 464 18.21 -9.14 14.88
CA VAL A 464 19.32 -10.09 14.96
C VAL A 464 20.04 -9.97 16.31
N GLU A 465 20.34 -8.76 16.77
CA GLU A 465 20.97 -8.53 18.07
C GLU A 465 20.11 -9.10 19.21
N ALA A 466 18.80 -8.87 19.18
CA ALA A 466 17.86 -9.48 20.12
C ALA A 466 17.88 -11.01 20.05
N ALA A 467 17.84 -11.60 18.85
CA ALA A 467 17.90 -13.04 18.66
C ALA A 467 19.23 -13.65 19.12
N ARG A 468 20.35 -12.92 19.02
CA ARG A 468 21.66 -13.32 19.56
C ARG A 468 21.68 -13.35 21.08
N ALA A 469 21.10 -12.32 21.71
CA ALA A 469 21.06 -12.20 23.16
C ALA A 469 20.11 -13.24 23.79
N ALA A 470 18.97 -13.50 23.16
CA ALA A 470 17.96 -14.46 23.63
C ALA A 470 17.30 -15.17 22.43
N PRO A 471 17.88 -16.29 21.95
CA PRO A 471 17.31 -17.04 20.83
C PRO A 471 15.92 -17.58 21.19
N GLY A 472 14.92 -17.23 20.37
CA GLY A 472 13.55 -17.74 20.50
C GLY A 472 13.29 -19.02 19.68
N ASP A 473 12.11 -19.63 19.88
CA ASP A 473 11.60 -20.74 19.05
C ASP A 473 10.99 -20.19 17.74
N ASN A 474 11.84 -19.59 16.92
CA ASN A 474 11.51 -19.01 15.61
C ASN A 474 12.70 -19.18 14.65
N VAL A 475 12.51 -18.88 13.37
CA VAL A 475 13.55 -19.10 12.35
C VAL A 475 14.87 -18.43 12.72
N LEU A 476 14.85 -17.16 13.16
CA LEU A 476 16.08 -16.46 13.51
C LEU A 476 16.76 -17.05 14.75
N GLY A 477 16.00 -17.34 15.80
CA GLY A 477 16.52 -17.97 17.00
C GLY A 477 17.13 -19.34 16.72
N HIS A 478 16.49 -20.18 15.91
CA HIS A 478 17.04 -21.48 15.52
C HIS A 478 18.30 -21.38 14.66
N LEU A 479 18.35 -20.42 13.73
CA LEU A 479 19.56 -20.16 12.97
C LEU A 479 20.71 -19.72 13.88
N VAL A 480 20.44 -18.87 14.87
CA VAL A 480 21.43 -18.47 15.89
C VAL A 480 21.89 -19.68 16.71
N THR A 481 20.97 -20.52 17.19
CA THR A 481 21.30 -21.69 18.01
C THR A 481 22.09 -22.75 17.23
N ALA A 482 21.70 -23.05 15.99
CA ALA A 482 22.29 -24.13 15.21
C ALA A 482 23.52 -23.70 14.39
N HIS A 483 23.57 -22.44 13.95
CA HIS A 483 24.55 -21.94 12.97
C HIS A 483 25.19 -20.61 13.37
N GLY A 484 25.07 -20.21 14.64
CA GLY A 484 25.49 -18.89 15.10
C GLY A 484 26.97 -18.58 14.90
N THR A 485 27.85 -19.57 14.83
CA THR A 485 29.28 -19.40 14.51
C THR A 485 29.57 -19.36 13.01
N ASP A 486 28.65 -19.88 12.20
CA ASP A 486 28.80 -20.01 10.74
C ASP A 486 28.15 -18.84 9.97
N LEU A 487 27.30 -18.07 10.66
CA LEU A 487 26.62 -16.87 10.14
C LEU A 487 27.06 -15.66 10.95
N ASN A 488 27.61 -14.65 10.29
CA ASN A 488 27.80 -13.34 10.92
C ASN A 488 26.49 -12.54 10.93
N ASP A 489 26.48 -11.42 11.65
CA ASP A 489 25.25 -10.65 11.85
C ASP A 489 24.74 -9.98 10.57
N ASP A 490 25.64 -9.60 9.64
CA ASP A 490 25.25 -9.09 8.33
C ASP A 490 24.57 -10.17 7.47
N GLU A 491 25.10 -11.40 7.47
CA GLU A 491 24.50 -12.53 6.77
C GLU A 491 23.16 -12.94 7.36
N LEU A 492 23.01 -12.89 8.70
CA LEU A 492 21.75 -13.20 9.35
C LEU A 492 20.69 -12.12 9.08
N ALA A 493 21.06 -10.83 9.16
CA ALA A 493 20.16 -9.72 8.86
C ALA A 493 19.74 -9.71 7.39
N GLY A 494 20.67 -9.94 6.46
CA GLY A 494 20.35 -10.06 5.05
C GLY A 494 19.48 -11.28 4.73
N THR A 495 19.69 -12.40 5.43
CA THR A 495 18.84 -13.59 5.31
C THR A 495 17.43 -13.28 5.79
N ALA A 496 17.29 -12.61 6.94
CA ALA A 496 16.00 -12.14 7.46
C ALA A 496 15.29 -11.21 6.47
N CYS A 497 16.04 -10.28 5.86
CA CYS A 497 15.54 -9.35 4.86
C CYS A 497 15.00 -10.07 3.64
N GLN A 498 15.77 -11.02 3.11
CA GLN A 498 15.34 -11.81 1.95
C GLN A 498 14.10 -12.65 2.27
N LEU A 499 14.02 -13.25 3.45
CA LEU A 499 12.84 -14.02 3.88
C LEU A 499 11.61 -13.12 3.98
N LEU A 500 11.71 -11.95 4.61
CA LEU A 500 10.63 -10.96 4.67
C LEU A 500 10.13 -10.55 3.30
N LEU A 501 11.04 -10.16 2.40
CA LEU A 501 10.66 -9.76 1.05
C LEU A 501 10.02 -10.91 0.27
N ALA A 502 10.54 -12.14 0.37
CA ALA A 502 9.97 -13.26 -0.36
C ALA A 502 8.59 -13.70 0.16
N GLY A 503 8.39 -13.66 1.48
CA GLY A 503 7.20 -14.19 2.16
C GLY A 503 6.04 -13.20 2.30
N TYR A 504 6.26 -11.91 2.04
CA TYR A 504 5.28 -10.87 2.37
C TYR A 504 4.11 -10.75 1.37
N ALA A 505 4.40 -10.40 0.10
CA ALA A 505 3.32 -10.10 -0.86
C ALA A 505 2.82 -11.35 -1.61
N THR A 506 3.67 -12.37 -1.78
CA THR A 506 3.43 -13.50 -2.68
C THR A 506 2.23 -14.35 -2.26
N ILE A 507 2.18 -14.76 -0.99
CA ILE A 507 1.07 -15.57 -0.49
C ILE A 507 -0.22 -14.75 -0.34
N SER A 508 -0.12 -13.49 0.10
CA SER A 508 -1.27 -12.58 0.21
C SER A 508 -1.94 -12.39 -1.15
N GLY A 509 -1.14 -12.15 -2.20
CA GLY A 509 -1.63 -12.04 -3.58
C GLY A 509 -2.21 -13.36 -4.10
N THR A 510 -1.57 -14.50 -3.82
CA THR A 510 -2.06 -15.82 -4.22
C THR A 510 -3.41 -16.13 -3.56
N LEU A 511 -3.54 -15.89 -2.26
CA LEU A 511 -4.78 -16.12 -1.53
C LEU A 511 -5.90 -15.20 -2.01
N GLY A 512 -5.63 -13.90 -2.17
CA GLY A 512 -6.59 -12.94 -2.69
C GLY A 512 -7.11 -13.28 -4.09
N LEU A 513 -6.20 -13.62 -5.02
CA LEU A 513 -6.56 -14.02 -6.37
C LEU A 513 -7.24 -15.40 -6.43
N SER A 514 -6.90 -16.32 -5.51
CA SER A 514 -7.58 -17.62 -5.39
C SER A 514 -9.05 -17.42 -5.01
N LEU A 515 -9.33 -16.55 -4.03
CA LEU A 515 -10.70 -16.22 -3.64
C LEU A 515 -11.44 -15.54 -4.79
N LEU A 516 -10.83 -14.57 -5.47
CA LEU A 516 -11.43 -13.90 -6.63
C LEU A 516 -11.74 -14.89 -7.78
N ALA A 517 -10.82 -15.82 -8.09
CA ALA A 517 -11.03 -16.82 -9.13
C ALA A 517 -12.19 -17.78 -8.78
N LEU A 518 -12.30 -18.20 -7.53
CA LEU A 518 -13.38 -19.08 -7.07
C LEU A 518 -14.72 -18.35 -6.97
N ILE A 519 -14.75 -17.07 -6.60
CA ILE A 519 -15.98 -16.24 -6.67
C ILE A 519 -16.49 -16.15 -8.11
N ARG A 520 -15.59 -16.12 -9.10
CA ARG A 520 -15.92 -16.05 -10.53
C ARG A 520 -16.37 -17.38 -11.12
N ASP A 521 -16.04 -18.50 -10.48
CA ASP A 521 -16.47 -19.84 -10.87
C ASP A 521 -17.16 -20.56 -9.69
N PRO A 522 -18.48 -20.35 -9.52
CA PRO A 522 -19.25 -20.97 -8.44
C PRO A 522 -19.22 -22.51 -8.46
N GLY A 523 -18.98 -23.13 -9.61
CA GLY A 523 -18.84 -24.58 -9.73
C GLY A 523 -17.56 -25.08 -9.06
N GLN A 524 -16.43 -24.45 -9.38
CA GLN A 524 -15.15 -24.72 -8.73
C GLN A 524 -15.18 -24.37 -7.24
N ALA A 525 -15.81 -23.26 -6.85
CA ALA A 525 -16.00 -22.89 -5.44
C ALA A 525 -16.82 -23.93 -4.67
N ALA A 526 -17.89 -24.47 -5.25
CA ALA A 526 -18.69 -25.52 -4.62
C ALA A 526 -17.88 -26.80 -4.39
N LEU A 527 -17.02 -27.20 -5.34
CA LEU A 527 -16.16 -28.37 -5.16
C LEU A 527 -15.20 -28.22 -3.98
N VAL A 528 -14.65 -27.01 -3.80
CA VAL A 528 -13.76 -26.70 -2.67
C VAL A 528 -14.53 -26.63 -1.36
N ARG A 529 -15.64 -25.87 -1.33
CA ARG A 529 -16.49 -25.69 -0.15
C ARG A 529 -17.02 -27.01 0.39
N ASP A 530 -17.47 -27.89 -0.51
CA ASP A 530 -18.09 -29.17 -0.18
C ASP A 530 -17.05 -30.29 0.06
N GLY A 531 -15.75 -29.99 0.00
CA GLY A 531 -14.67 -30.95 0.25
C GLY A 531 -14.49 -32.01 -0.85
N ARG A 532 -14.97 -31.74 -2.06
CA ARG A 532 -14.85 -32.64 -3.24
C ARG A 532 -13.53 -32.45 -3.99
N ALA A 533 -12.86 -31.32 -3.80
CA ALA A 533 -11.50 -31.07 -4.27
C ALA A 533 -10.47 -31.65 -3.30
N ARG A 534 -9.44 -32.37 -3.79
CA ARG A 534 -8.32 -32.77 -2.92
C ARG A 534 -7.55 -31.52 -2.50
N PRO A 535 -7.36 -31.24 -1.19
CA PRO A 535 -6.74 -29.99 -0.74
C PRO A 535 -5.34 -29.73 -1.33
N ALA A 536 -4.51 -30.77 -1.45
CA ALA A 536 -3.19 -30.65 -2.04
C ALA A 536 -3.25 -30.32 -3.55
N GLY A 537 -4.13 -30.98 -4.30
CA GLY A 537 -4.30 -30.72 -5.73
C GLY A 537 -4.88 -29.32 -6.00
N MET A 538 -5.85 -28.90 -5.19
CA MET A 538 -6.40 -27.54 -5.23
C MET A 538 -5.31 -26.48 -5.03
N ALA A 539 -4.47 -26.63 -4.00
CA ALA A 539 -3.42 -25.65 -3.72
C ALA A 539 -2.41 -25.54 -4.88
N GLU A 540 -1.96 -26.67 -5.43
CA GLU A 540 -1.05 -26.68 -6.58
C GLU A 540 -1.69 -26.06 -7.83
N GLU A 541 -2.95 -26.39 -8.13
CA GLU A 541 -3.65 -25.83 -9.28
C GLU A 541 -3.83 -24.31 -9.15
N LEU A 542 -4.20 -23.81 -7.97
CA LEU A 542 -4.30 -22.37 -7.72
C LEU A 542 -2.96 -21.66 -7.92
N ILE A 543 -1.87 -22.22 -7.36
CA ILE A 543 -0.51 -21.69 -7.52
C ILE A 543 -0.11 -21.67 -9.00
N ARG A 544 -0.34 -22.77 -9.73
CA ARG A 544 -0.05 -22.88 -11.17
C ARG A 544 -0.86 -21.87 -11.97
N HIS A 545 -2.18 -21.90 -11.82
CA HIS A 545 -3.10 -21.16 -12.69
C HIS A 545 -2.92 -19.65 -12.55
N LEU A 546 -2.73 -19.16 -11.31
CA LEU A 546 -2.57 -17.74 -11.02
C LEU A 546 -1.16 -17.25 -11.30
N SER A 547 -0.13 -18.04 -10.97
CA SER A 547 1.29 -17.72 -11.19
C SER A 547 1.59 -16.25 -10.83
N VAL A 548 1.35 -15.88 -9.57
CA VAL A 548 1.37 -14.47 -9.14
C VAL A 548 2.75 -13.83 -9.33
N VAL A 549 3.81 -14.62 -9.26
CA VAL A 549 5.16 -14.19 -9.59
C VAL A 549 5.34 -14.30 -11.11
N ALA A 550 5.62 -13.18 -11.76
CA ALA A 550 5.70 -13.12 -13.22
C ALA A 550 6.96 -13.81 -13.80
N PHE A 551 8.12 -13.60 -13.19
CA PHE A 551 9.39 -14.12 -13.73
C PHE A 551 10.38 -14.68 -12.71
N GLY A 552 10.09 -14.58 -11.41
CA GLY A 552 10.92 -15.09 -10.33
C GLY A 552 12.17 -14.24 -10.10
N LYS A 553 13.12 -14.29 -11.04
CA LYS A 553 14.37 -13.53 -10.98
C LYS A 553 14.85 -13.15 -12.38
N VAL A 554 15.64 -12.08 -12.44
CA VAL A 554 16.37 -11.72 -13.64
C VAL A 554 17.69 -12.47 -13.67
N PHE A 555 17.95 -13.18 -14.76
CA PHE A 555 19.22 -13.84 -15.01
C PHE A 555 20.11 -12.97 -15.89
N GLN A 556 21.41 -13.18 -15.80
CA GLN A 556 22.40 -12.68 -16.74
C GLN A 556 23.14 -13.87 -17.36
N ALA A 557 23.21 -13.91 -18.69
CA ALA A 557 24.00 -14.92 -19.38
C ALA A 557 25.49 -14.73 -19.07
N THR A 558 26.17 -15.78 -18.64
CA THR A 558 27.61 -15.71 -18.29
C THR A 558 28.53 -15.93 -19.49
N GLN A 559 27.98 -16.46 -20.57
CA GLN A 559 28.62 -16.76 -21.84
C GLN A 559 27.56 -16.73 -22.95
N ASP A 560 27.98 -16.76 -24.21
CA ASP A 560 27.06 -16.89 -25.33
C ASP A 560 26.30 -18.23 -25.26
N VAL A 561 24.98 -18.17 -25.42
CA VAL A 561 24.08 -19.34 -25.32
C VAL A 561 22.94 -19.23 -26.33
N THR A 562 22.48 -20.38 -26.83
CA THR A 562 21.29 -20.44 -27.68
C THR A 562 20.11 -20.99 -26.89
N ILE A 563 18.98 -20.28 -26.88
CA ILE A 563 17.71 -20.71 -26.26
C ILE A 563 16.66 -20.80 -27.36
N ALA A 564 16.11 -22.00 -27.59
CA ALA A 564 15.10 -22.23 -28.64
C ALA A 564 15.47 -21.65 -30.03
N GLY A 565 16.74 -21.75 -30.41
CA GLY A 565 17.27 -21.20 -31.68
C GLY A 565 17.61 -19.71 -31.67
N GLN A 566 17.37 -19.00 -30.56
CA GLN A 566 17.75 -17.60 -30.39
C GLN A 566 19.09 -17.49 -29.67
N ASP A 567 20.05 -16.81 -30.31
CA ASP A 567 21.35 -16.51 -29.70
C ASP A 567 21.21 -15.35 -28.70
N VAL A 568 21.74 -15.59 -27.50
CA VAL A 568 21.79 -14.69 -26.34
C VAL A 568 23.26 -14.49 -26.01
N ALA A 569 23.74 -13.26 -26.11
CA ALA A 569 25.15 -12.95 -25.86
C ALA A 569 25.47 -12.93 -24.36
N ALA A 570 26.74 -13.18 -24.02
CA ALA A 570 27.24 -12.98 -22.67
C ALA A 570 26.92 -11.57 -22.15
N GLY A 571 26.49 -11.46 -20.89
CA GLY A 571 26.12 -10.22 -20.24
C GLY A 571 24.67 -9.79 -20.45
N GLU A 572 23.92 -10.39 -21.38
CA GLU A 572 22.51 -10.06 -21.61
C GLU A 572 21.58 -10.60 -20.53
N TYR A 573 20.51 -9.84 -20.25
CA TYR A 573 19.49 -10.26 -19.30
C TYR A 573 18.50 -11.25 -19.89
N VAL A 574 18.08 -12.21 -19.07
CA VAL A 574 17.10 -13.25 -19.42
C VAL A 574 16.05 -13.35 -18.31
N LEU A 575 14.79 -13.42 -18.72
CA LEU A 575 13.59 -13.58 -17.89
C LEU A 575 12.85 -14.81 -18.36
N CYS A 576 12.14 -15.47 -17.46
CA CYS A 576 11.24 -16.59 -17.78
C CYS A 576 9.82 -16.21 -17.40
N SER A 577 8.90 -16.05 -18.34
CA SER A 577 7.48 -15.81 -18.04
C SER A 577 6.87 -17.07 -17.42
N LEU A 578 6.77 -17.09 -16.10
CA LEU A 578 6.15 -18.18 -15.34
C LEU A 578 4.65 -18.35 -15.68
N PRO A 579 3.82 -17.27 -15.77
CA PRO A 579 2.42 -17.44 -16.13
C PRO A 579 2.25 -17.94 -17.57
N SER A 580 3.14 -17.59 -18.51
CA SER A 580 3.11 -18.19 -19.86
C SER A 580 3.52 -19.68 -19.82
N ALA A 581 4.64 -20.00 -19.19
CA ALA A 581 5.16 -21.36 -19.11
C ALA A 581 4.17 -22.33 -18.46
N ASN A 582 3.39 -21.86 -17.47
CA ASN A 582 2.40 -22.68 -16.78
C ASN A 582 1.08 -22.88 -17.56
N ARG A 583 0.95 -22.25 -18.74
CA ARG A 583 -0.13 -22.45 -19.72
C ARG A 583 0.36 -23.13 -21.00
N ASP A 584 1.54 -23.75 -20.96
CA ASP A 584 2.10 -24.45 -22.12
C ASP A 584 1.31 -25.73 -22.42
N LYS A 585 0.79 -25.84 -23.64
CA LYS A 585 -0.02 -26.99 -24.08
C LYS A 585 0.77 -28.29 -24.14
N GLU A 586 2.10 -28.22 -24.18
CA GLU A 586 2.96 -29.42 -24.08
C GLU A 586 2.85 -30.12 -22.72
N LEU A 587 2.37 -29.43 -21.68
CA LEU A 587 2.20 -30.01 -20.34
C LEU A 587 0.92 -30.85 -20.22
N ALA A 588 -0.20 -30.31 -20.70
CA ALA A 588 -1.51 -30.93 -20.74
C ALA A 588 -2.52 -30.03 -21.47
N ASP A 589 -3.67 -30.59 -21.83
CA ASP A 589 -4.78 -29.85 -22.44
C ASP A 589 -5.60 -29.04 -21.43
N GLY A 590 -6.17 -27.94 -21.90
CA GLY A 590 -7.14 -27.13 -21.15
C GLY A 590 -6.55 -26.41 -19.93
N LEU A 591 -5.25 -26.12 -19.93
CA LEU A 591 -4.55 -25.48 -18.80
C LEU A 591 -4.90 -24.01 -18.56
N ASP A 592 -5.62 -23.39 -19.50
CA ASP A 592 -6.17 -22.05 -19.38
C ASP A 592 -7.40 -21.97 -18.48
N ARG A 593 -8.01 -23.11 -18.15
CA ARG A 593 -9.16 -23.17 -17.23
C ARG A 593 -8.69 -23.63 -15.86
N LEU A 594 -9.13 -22.94 -14.82
CA LEU A 594 -8.98 -23.39 -13.44
C LEU A 594 -9.78 -24.68 -13.23
N ASP A 595 -9.12 -25.74 -12.77
CA ASP A 595 -9.77 -26.98 -12.35
C ASP A 595 -9.14 -27.54 -11.07
N VAL A 596 -9.76 -27.23 -9.93
CA VAL A 596 -9.31 -27.64 -8.59
C VAL A 596 -9.37 -29.15 -8.35
N THR A 597 -9.96 -29.92 -9.27
CA THR A 597 -10.03 -31.39 -9.21
C THR A 597 -8.98 -32.07 -10.07
N ARG A 598 -8.28 -31.32 -10.93
CA ARG A 598 -7.23 -31.82 -11.80
C ARG A 598 -6.09 -32.40 -10.98
N GLU A 599 -5.44 -33.44 -11.51
CA GLU A 599 -4.08 -33.77 -11.11
C GLU A 599 -3.13 -32.68 -11.65
N PRO A 600 -2.49 -31.89 -10.78
CA PRO A 600 -1.73 -30.72 -11.23
C PRO A 600 -0.55 -31.16 -12.12
N PRO A 601 -0.42 -30.61 -13.34
CA PRO A 601 0.76 -30.88 -14.16
C PRO A 601 2.00 -30.23 -13.52
N PRO A 602 3.21 -30.65 -13.91
CA PRO A 602 4.43 -29.94 -13.54
C PRO A 602 4.33 -28.45 -13.88
N HIS A 603 4.74 -27.58 -12.97
CA HIS A 603 4.69 -26.13 -13.17
C HIS A 603 5.93 -25.42 -12.60
N LEU A 604 6.13 -24.17 -12.99
CA LEU A 604 7.24 -23.30 -12.60
C LEU A 604 6.82 -22.12 -11.72
N ALA A 605 5.56 -22.04 -11.27
CA ALA A 605 5.08 -20.95 -10.40
C ALA A 605 5.90 -20.79 -9.10
N LEU A 606 6.55 -21.87 -8.64
CA LEU A 606 7.44 -21.90 -7.47
C LEU A 606 8.93 -22.02 -7.86
N GLY A 607 9.27 -21.73 -9.12
CA GLY A 607 10.62 -21.93 -9.67
C GLY A 607 10.98 -23.41 -9.86
N HIS A 608 12.27 -23.68 -10.04
CA HIS A 608 12.80 -25.03 -10.26
C HIS A 608 14.27 -25.13 -9.80
N GLY A 609 14.74 -26.36 -9.59
CA GLY A 609 16.14 -26.64 -9.23
C GLY A 609 16.52 -26.07 -7.86
N ALA A 610 17.78 -25.64 -7.71
CA ALA A 610 18.29 -25.18 -6.42
C ALA A 610 17.59 -23.93 -5.86
N HIS A 611 16.95 -23.10 -6.70
CA HIS A 611 16.12 -21.98 -6.25
C HIS A 611 14.62 -22.28 -6.26
N HIS A 612 14.20 -23.55 -6.24
CA HIS A 612 12.80 -23.87 -5.95
C HIS A 612 12.37 -23.13 -4.67
N CYS A 613 11.14 -22.61 -4.63
CA CYS A 613 10.65 -21.78 -3.53
C CYS A 613 10.89 -22.45 -2.18
N LEU A 614 11.52 -21.71 -1.26
CA LEU A 614 11.79 -22.19 0.09
C LEU A 614 10.49 -22.34 0.88
N GLY A 615 9.57 -21.37 0.77
CA GLY A 615 8.28 -21.36 1.45
C GLY A 615 7.16 -22.14 0.76
N ALA A 616 7.48 -23.05 -0.18
CA ALA A 616 6.47 -23.76 -0.96
C ALA A 616 5.47 -24.55 -0.09
N GLU A 617 5.96 -25.27 0.92
CA GLU A 617 5.11 -26.05 1.83
C GLU A 617 4.24 -25.16 2.72
N LEU A 618 4.74 -23.98 3.10
CA LEU A 618 4.00 -22.99 3.87
C LEU A 618 2.85 -22.41 3.02
N ALA A 619 3.13 -21.96 1.80
CA ALA A 619 2.13 -21.44 0.88
C ALA A 619 1.02 -22.46 0.58
N ARG A 620 1.40 -23.73 0.34
CA ARG A 620 0.46 -24.85 0.16
C ARG A 620 -0.42 -25.02 1.40
N MET A 621 0.16 -25.01 2.59
CA MET A 621 -0.59 -25.13 3.84
C MET A 621 -1.59 -23.99 4.00
N GLU A 622 -1.18 -22.75 3.78
CA GLU A 622 -2.05 -21.58 3.93
C GLU A 622 -3.24 -21.62 2.96
N LEU A 623 -3.04 -22.04 1.70
CA LEU A 623 -4.13 -22.21 0.75
C LEU A 623 -5.08 -23.34 1.15
N ARG A 624 -4.55 -24.49 1.60
CA ARG A 624 -5.36 -25.62 2.12
C ARG A 624 -6.22 -25.20 3.31
N VAL A 625 -5.68 -24.35 4.18
CA VAL A 625 -6.36 -23.86 5.39
C VAL A 625 -7.39 -22.79 5.05
N CYS A 626 -6.98 -21.75 4.35
CA CYS A 626 -7.73 -20.50 4.26
C CYS A 626 -8.86 -20.57 3.23
N VAL A 627 -8.59 -21.08 2.02
CA VAL A 627 -9.56 -21.02 0.91
C VAL A 627 -10.86 -21.77 1.25
N PRO A 628 -10.84 -23.04 1.72
CA PRO A 628 -12.08 -23.74 2.07
C PRO A 628 -12.79 -23.15 3.30
N ARG A 629 -12.08 -22.45 4.20
CA ARG A 629 -12.70 -21.79 5.36
C ARG A 629 -13.54 -20.60 4.93
N VAL A 630 -12.97 -19.71 4.11
CA VAL A 630 -13.70 -18.55 3.56
C VAL A 630 -14.97 -19.00 2.85
N LEU A 631 -14.86 -19.99 1.94
CA LEU A 631 -16.00 -20.46 1.14
C LEU A 631 -17.09 -21.16 1.96
N ARG A 632 -16.74 -21.81 3.08
CA ARG A 632 -17.71 -22.46 3.98
C ARG A 632 -18.38 -21.49 4.94
N ARG A 633 -17.62 -20.53 5.47
CA ARG A 633 -18.09 -19.56 6.47
C ARG A 633 -18.87 -18.40 5.86
N LEU A 634 -18.54 -18.02 4.62
CA LEU A 634 -19.22 -16.96 3.87
C LEU A 634 -20.00 -17.59 2.69
N PRO A 635 -21.10 -18.33 2.92
CA PRO A 635 -21.88 -18.92 1.84
C PRO A 635 -22.53 -17.81 1.00
N GLY A 636 -22.57 -17.97 -0.33
CA GLY A 636 -23.14 -16.94 -1.22
C GLY A 636 -22.18 -15.82 -1.60
N LEU A 637 -20.89 -15.97 -1.27
CA LEU A 637 -19.83 -15.02 -1.58
C LEU A 637 -19.85 -14.57 -3.05
N ARG A 638 -19.97 -13.25 -3.25
CA ARG A 638 -19.99 -12.62 -4.58
C ARG A 638 -19.31 -11.26 -4.55
N LEU A 639 -18.84 -10.81 -5.71
CA LEU A 639 -18.30 -9.46 -5.85
C LEU A 639 -19.40 -8.42 -5.66
N ARG A 640 -19.08 -7.38 -4.90
CA ARG A 640 -19.95 -6.20 -4.76
C ARG A 640 -19.86 -5.25 -5.95
N VAL A 641 -18.73 -5.27 -6.66
CA VAL A 641 -18.47 -4.43 -7.83
C VAL A 641 -18.20 -5.30 -9.06
N PRO A 642 -18.46 -4.82 -10.28
CA PRO A 642 -18.04 -5.48 -11.50
C PRO A 642 -16.53 -5.83 -11.48
N LEU A 643 -16.16 -6.94 -12.12
CA LEU A 643 -14.75 -7.37 -12.21
C LEU A 643 -13.84 -6.28 -12.79
N GLY A 644 -14.33 -5.54 -13.79
CA GLY A 644 -13.59 -4.46 -14.46
C GLY A 644 -13.37 -3.20 -13.59
N ASP A 645 -14.06 -3.08 -12.45
CA ASP A 645 -13.83 -2.00 -11.49
C ASP A 645 -12.79 -2.36 -10.42
N LEU A 646 -12.33 -3.63 -10.37
CA LEU A 646 -11.24 -4.03 -9.49
C LEU A 646 -9.90 -3.51 -10.02
N ARG A 647 -9.05 -3.08 -9.09
CA ARG A 647 -7.68 -2.64 -9.38
C ARG A 647 -6.70 -3.77 -9.08
N PHE A 648 -5.77 -3.98 -10.00
CA PHE A 648 -4.74 -5.00 -9.91
C PHE A 648 -3.36 -4.37 -9.85
N THR A 649 -2.37 -5.17 -9.44
CA THR A 649 -0.99 -4.70 -9.23
C THR A 649 -0.03 -5.32 -10.26
N PRO A 650 -0.10 -4.97 -11.56
CA PRO A 650 0.74 -5.56 -12.61
C PRO A 650 2.23 -5.25 -12.41
N LEU A 651 2.56 -4.10 -11.85
CA LEU A 651 3.94 -3.69 -11.59
C LEU A 651 4.40 -4.02 -10.17
N ASN A 652 3.90 -5.10 -9.57
CA ASN A 652 4.40 -5.58 -8.28
C ASN A 652 5.13 -6.93 -8.41
N ALA A 653 6.03 -7.21 -7.47
CA ALA A 653 6.75 -8.48 -7.36
C ALA A 653 5.82 -9.70 -7.24
N ALA A 654 4.62 -9.49 -6.68
CA ALA A 654 3.52 -10.43 -6.74
C ALA A 654 2.30 -9.72 -7.35
N TYR A 655 1.77 -10.29 -8.43
CA TYR A 655 0.50 -9.86 -9.00
C TYR A 655 -0.64 -10.15 -8.03
N GLY A 656 -1.53 -9.19 -7.86
CA GLY A 656 -2.63 -9.26 -6.91
C GLY A 656 -3.75 -8.30 -7.26
N VAL A 657 -4.80 -8.33 -6.44
CA VAL A 657 -5.91 -7.37 -6.47
C VAL A 657 -5.79 -6.47 -5.23
N GLU A 658 -5.96 -5.15 -5.40
CA GLU A 658 -5.76 -4.18 -4.32
C GLU A 658 -6.83 -4.27 -3.23
N ALA A 659 -8.08 -4.52 -3.64
CA ALA A 659 -9.23 -4.70 -2.77
C ALA A 659 -10.18 -5.73 -3.37
N LEU A 660 -10.77 -6.57 -2.54
CA LEU A 660 -11.76 -7.58 -2.93
C LEU A 660 -13.08 -7.31 -2.20
N PRO A 661 -13.84 -6.28 -2.61
CA PRO A 661 -15.11 -5.94 -2.00
C PRO A 661 -16.16 -7.00 -2.34
N VAL A 662 -16.70 -7.63 -1.30
CA VAL A 662 -17.65 -8.74 -1.41
C VAL A 662 -18.85 -8.55 -0.51
N ASP A 663 -19.92 -9.24 -0.89
CA ASP A 663 -21.06 -9.54 -0.04
C ASP A 663 -21.21 -11.08 0.02
N TRP A 664 -21.87 -11.62 1.06
CA TRP A 664 -22.19 -13.05 1.17
C TRP A 664 -23.59 -13.25 1.77
#